data_AF-A0ABD2PGI0-F1
#
_entry.id   AF-A0ABD2PGI0-F1
#
_cell.length_a   1.000
_cell.length_b   1.000
_cell.length_c   1.000
_cell.angle_alpha   90.00
_cell.angle_beta   90.00
_cell.angle_gamma   90.00
#
_symmetry.space_group_name_H-M   'P 1'
#
loop_
_entity.id
_entity.type
_entity.pdbx_description
1 polymer ?
#
loop_
_entity_poly.entity_id
_entity_poly.type
_entity_poly.pdbx_seq_one_letter_code
_entity_poly.pdbx_strand_id
1 'polypeptide(L)'
;MFLFLFVLCLSGVKCFSWNLSILNTPYFATDNCHYTSEVCMKEKDDYCNIDMCSSEDNCTIKVALILPKSSNYIVNLNEALRILQLAVHDARKQNILGDQIEMIFKAFDDNCTQEYATIKVMQATADFCAHVIFGPICDYCLASVGRIAKYIGNYGTPVITPGGFSFDFTKNKTTCKDEFYMLINSGPADFASYAEFFHLILDRYKWDKIALMYEKTEQNELSGDDGCQLLMKSIITELRETPQLDFYDGDLDLTQMNYTIFLENIVGVKYGIILICTKQQKARQIVMEAYKLGMMNLGEYIFFNFEMYNDAENPIEPWFSANDTVENNEIAKIGYRSIYTFTPLMHTDFDMVKNQSNRGSIYIDGLYDGMMLYAQALNRSFSSKIRQDNLKKEGIKGYEIIEHMIGVTYRGRYGFERTNCNGQRINRFAMLNVNSLGQYETVAVYDASLKNINYWDVNWPSGDSVPSDTPHCGYDRSLCPQIDPVKTLSFSLVSVLGIGMVLIGGITYRHFKFKREIYSMAWKINYDDIITLQKQRLSIRSTYSMKNASLFNLDGISIAGDLRCREDFVVYKSQKAYIKRYKNVKLDLNKNLLKELKAMHDLSNENIVKFYGGSFEDPKHNCLLYEYCSKGTLYDVIHDETTRLIELSFRISLLIDIARGMLYLHSSSLKSHGTLSSIHCLVDNRFSVKISDFGLRSLDCFSEDYKTQDDTEYSYWKNLLWTAPELLRDTNISQRGTQAGDVYSFAIIMHEIVTRKEPFHLGDGNNLTVRGKY
;
A
#
# COMPACT_ATOMS: atom_id res chain seq x y z
N MET A 1 33.91 35.92 3.43
CA MET A 1 32.60 35.25 3.52
C MET A 1 32.54 33.98 2.69
N PHE A 2 32.79 34.03 1.37
CA PHE A 2 32.81 32.83 0.50
C PHE A 2 33.81 31.73 0.94
N LEU A 3 35.02 32.09 1.36
CA LEU A 3 36.00 31.11 1.86
C LEU A 3 35.62 30.49 3.22
N PHE A 4 34.84 31.20 4.05
CA PHE A 4 34.42 30.71 5.37
C PHE A 4 33.26 29.70 5.24
N LEU A 5 32.36 29.96 4.28
CA LEU A 5 31.31 29.02 3.83
C LEU A 5 31.92 27.74 3.23
N PHE A 6 33.03 27.86 2.48
CA PHE A 6 33.68 26.71 1.84
C PHE A 6 34.31 25.74 2.86
N VAL A 7 34.83 26.25 3.98
CA VAL A 7 35.44 25.43 5.04
C VAL A 7 34.38 24.72 5.91
N LEU A 8 33.19 25.31 6.07
CA LEU A 8 32.06 24.67 6.78
C LEU A 8 31.36 23.59 5.94
N CYS A 9 31.33 23.70 4.62
CA CYS A 9 30.82 22.63 3.74
C CYS A 9 31.66 21.34 3.80
N LEU A 10 32.95 21.42 4.18
CA LEU A 10 33.85 20.26 4.21
C LEU A 10 33.61 19.32 5.41
N SER A 11 32.77 19.70 6.39
CA SER A 11 32.45 18.89 7.57
C SER A 11 31.16 18.06 7.44
N GLY A 12 30.54 17.99 6.25
CA GLY A 12 29.31 17.21 6.04
C GLY A 12 28.02 17.90 6.48
N VAL A 13 28.10 19.15 6.95
CA VAL A 13 26.92 20.00 7.19
C VAL A 13 26.45 20.54 5.84
N LYS A 14 25.22 20.18 5.42
CA LYS A 14 24.59 20.77 4.23
C LYS A 14 24.45 22.28 4.48
N CYS A 15 25.30 23.11 3.87
CA CYS A 15 25.13 24.56 3.94
C CYS A 15 23.95 24.97 3.07
N PHE A 16 22.90 25.50 3.70
CA PHE A 16 21.73 26.03 3.01
C PHE A 16 21.81 27.56 2.94
N SER A 17 21.50 28.11 1.77
CA SER A 17 21.30 29.55 1.57
C SER A 17 19.82 29.86 1.63
N TRP A 18 19.42 30.84 2.43
CA TRP A 18 18.03 31.28 2.59
C TRP A 18 17.85 32.67 1.98
N ASN A 19 16.69 32.91 1.36
CA ASN A 19 16.42 34.18 0.71
C ASN A 19 15.86 35.18 1.71
N LEU A 20 16.72 36.03 2.26
CA LEU A 20 16.35 36.94 3.35
C LEU A 20 15.64 38.21 2.86
N SER A 21 15.58 38.45 1.54
CA SER A 21 14.91 39.63 0.98
C SER A 21 13.39 39.55 1.01
N ILE A 22 12.82 38.38 1.34
CA ILE A 22 11.36 38.18 1.41
C ILE A 22 10.77 38.64 2.76
N LEU A 23 11.62 38.79 3.79
CA LEU A 23 11.16 39.12 5.12
C LEU A 23 10.83 40.61 5.20
N ASN A 24 9.68 40.96 5.79
CA ASN A 24 9.20 42.35 5.84
C ASN A 24 10.00 43.19 6.85
N THR A 25 10.60 42.52 7.82
CA THR A 25 11.31 43.14 8.93
C THR A 25 12.81 43.18 8.64
N PRO A 26 13.45 44.37 8.70
CA PRO A 26 14.89 44.47 8.52
C PRO A 26 15.64 43.76 9.65
N TYR A 27 16.93 43.47 9.44
CA TYR A 27 17.81 43.03 10.50
C TYR A 27 17.73 43.95 11.70
N PHE A 28 17.60 43.34 12.88
CA PHE A 28 17.66 44.11 14.11
C PHE A 28 19.09 44.59 14.32
N ALA A 29 19.31 45.90 14.33
CA ALA A 29 20.56 46.44 14.80
C ALA A 29 20.77 45.99 16.26
N THR A 30 21.96 45.49 16.55
CA THR A 30 22.34 45.05 17.90
C THR A 30 23.44 45.92 18.49
N ASP A 31 24.16 46.64 17.63
CA ASP A 31 25.25 47.57 17.95
C ASP A 31 24.89 48.98 17.47
N ASN A 32 25.50 50.00 18.08
CA ASN A 32 25.32 51.42 17.73
C ASN A 32 23.85 51.87 17.75
N CYS A 33 23.11 51.46 18.78
CA CYS A 33 21.72 51.87 18.92
C CYS A 33 21.60 53.39 19.08
N HIS A 34 20.77 53.99 18.23
CA HIS A 34 20.43 55.41 18.30
C HIS A 34 19.09 55.55 18.98
N TYR A 35 19.09 55.91 20.26
CA TYR A 35 17.90 56.19 21.07
C TYR A 35 17.89 57.66 21.43
N THR A 36 16.76 58.33 21.17
CA THR A 36 16.63 59.76 21.41
C THR A 36 16.09 59.95 22.82
N SER A 37 16.98 60.15 23.78
CA SER A 37 16.66 60.41 25.19
C SER A 37 15.94 61.76 25.37
N GLU A 38 14.62 61.74 25.14
CA GLU A 38 13.73 62.90 25.25
C GLU A 38 12.53 62.65 26.16
N VAL A 39 12.02 63.73 26.77
CA VAL A 39 10.79 63.70 27.58
C VAL A 39 9.59 63.82 26.67
N CYS A 40 8.67 62.86 26.76
CA CYS A 40 7.47 62.83 25.93
C CYS A 40 6.36 63.78 26.39
N MET A 41 6.32 64.07 27.68
CA MET A 41 5.34 64.95 28.30
C MET A 41 5.93 66.36 28.42
N LYS A 42 5.18 67.38 28.01
CA LYS A 42 5.65 68.78 28.02
C LYS A 42 5.47 69.47 29.37
N GLU A 43 4.57 68.98 30.20
CA GLU A 43 4.26 69.50 31.54
C GLU A 43 4.68 68.47 32.58
N LYS A 44 5.24 68.92 33.71
CA LYS A 44 5.60 68.03 34.82
C LYS A 44 4.35 67.62 35.59
N ASP A 45 4.35 66.38 36.07
CA ASP A 45 3.26 65.82 36.83
C ASP A 45 3.53 66.03 38.33
N ASP A 46 2.75 66.89 38.98
CA ASP A 46 2.96 67.30 40.39
C ASP A 46 2.59 66.20 41.41
N TYR A 47 2.02 65.07 40.97
CA TYR A 47 1.51 64.02 41.87
C TYR A 47 2.60 63.19 42.57
N CYS A 48 3.80 63.07 42.00
CA CYS A 48 4.89 62.29 42.58
C CYS A 48 6.16 63.10 42.68
N ASN A 49 6.50 63.50 43.90
CA ASN A 49 7.83 64.01 44.22
C ASN A 49 8.77 62.81 44.41
N ILE A 50 9.55 62.49 43.38
CA ILE A 50 10.39 61.28 43.31
C ILE A 50 11.71 61.55 44.06
N ASP A 51 11.64 61.82 45.36
CA ASP A 51 12.82 61.82 46.22
C ASP A 51 13.25 60.36 46.42
N MET A 52 14.16 59.91 45.56
CA MET A 52 14.60 58.53 45.46
C MET A 52 15.67 58.16 46.50
N CYS A 53 16.50 59.11 46.92
CA CYS A 53 17.60 58.87 47.87
C CYS A 53 17.46 59.83 49.04
N SER A 54 17.20 59.30 50.24
CA SER A 54 16.92 60.08 51.45
C SER A 54 18.18 60.49 52.22
N SER A 55 19.35 59.94 51.87
CA SER A 55 20.66 60.22 52.49
C SER A 55 21.81 60.05 51.49
N GLU A 56 23.04 60.44 51.86
CA GLU A 56 24.20 60.44 50.94
C GLU A 56 24.49 59.07 50.29
N ASP A 57 24.01 57.97 50.87
CA ASP A 57 24.36 56.60 50.45
C ASP A 57 23.20 55.61 50.33
N ASN A 58 21.91 55.94 50.55
CA ASN A 58 20.80 54.96 50.42
C ASN A 58 19.69 55.45 49.47
N CYS A 59 19.38 54.64 48.46
CA CYS A 59 18.37 54.92 47.43
C CYS A 59 17.29 53.83 47.39
N THR A 60 16.04 54.24 47.22
CA THR A 60 14.88 53.35 47.20
C THR A 60 14.23 53.32 45.82
N ILE A 61 14.16 52.12 45.22
CA ILE A 61 13.52 51.88 43.92
C ILE A 61 12.21 51.15 44.14
N LYS A 62 11.12 51.84 43.85
CA LYS A 62 9.75 51.30 43.88
C LYS A 62 9.41 50.59 42.58
N VAL A 63 9.14 49.29 42.66
CA VAL A 63 8.83 48.39 41.56
C VAL A 63 7.35 47.99 41.62
N ALA A 64 6.59 48.33 40.58
CA ALA A 64 5.21 47.88 40.43
C ALA A 64 5.17 46.58 39.62
N LEU A 65 4.51 45.55 40.14
CA LEU A 65 4.18 44.34 39.37
C LEU A 65 2.73 44.44 38.93
N ILE A 66 2.48 44.42 37.63
CA ILE A 66 1.14 44.46 37.05
C ILE A 66 0.98 43.19 36.23
N LEU A 67 0.34 42.19 36.82
CA LEU A 67 0.21 40.84 36.28
C LEU A 67 -1.09 40.21 36.82
N PRO A 68 -1.59 39.13 36.21
CA PRO A 68 -2.76 38.46 36.73
C PRO A 68 -2.44 37.76 38.05
N LYS A 69 -3.37 37.81 39.01
CA LYS A 69 -3.24 37.09 40.28
C LYS A 69 -3.52 35.60 40.17
N SER A 70 -4.35 35.19 39.20
CA SER A 70 -4.77 33.80 39.03
C SER A 70 -3.59 32.88 38.70
N SER A 71 -3.56 31.70 39.33
CA SER A 71 -2.58 30.65 39.07
C SER A 71 -2.79 29.92 37.73
N ASN A 72 -3.88 30.21 37.03
CA ASN A 72 -4.11 29.67 35.68
C ASN A 72 -3.12 30.27 34.67
N TYR A 73 -2.58 31.46 34.94
CA TYR A 73 -1.57 32.07 34.09
C TYR A 73 -0.17 31.63 34.52
N ILE A 74 0.66 31.30 33.54
CA ILE A 74 2.05 30.89 33.76
C ILE A 74 2.80 31.99 34.50
N VAL A 75 2.72 33.22 33.98
CA VAL A 75 3.29 34.40 34.62
C VAL A 75 2.21 35.09 35.46
N ASN A 76 2.22 34.82 36.77
CA ASN A 76 1.29 35.39 37.73
C ASN A 76 2.00 36.11 38.87
N LEU A 77 1.26 36.94 39.62
CA LEU A 77 1.84 37.80 40.67
C LEU A 77 2.60 37.04 41.77
N ASN A 78 2.10 35.88 42.20
CA ASN A 78 2.69 35.14 43.31
C ASN A 78 4.10 34.66 42.95
N GLU A 79 4.23 34.07 41.76
CA GLU A 79 5.50 33.53 41.30
C GLU A 79 6.45 34.63 40.80
N ALA A 80 5.91 35.68 40.16
CA ALA A 80 6.66 36.84 39.72
C ALA A 80 7.42 37.52 40.87
N LEU A 81 6.76 37.73 42.02
CA LEU A 81 7.40 38.37 43.17
C LEU A 81 8.59 37.55 43.68
N ARG A 82 8.43 36.23 43.79
CA ARG A 82 9.47 35.31 44.23
C ARG A 82 10.68 35.35 43.29
N ILE A 83 10.43 35.32 41.99
CA ILE A 83 11.48 35.31 40.96
C ILE A 83 12.21 36.65 40.87
N LEU A 84 11.51 37.78 40.98
CA LEU A 84 12.14 39.10 41.00
C LEU A 84 13.01 39.31 42.24
N GLN A 85 12.56 38.85 43.42
CA GLN A 85 13.36 38.89 44.64
C GLN A 85 14.63 38.04 44.52
N LEU A 86 14.53 36.86 43.90
CA LEU A 86 15.69 36.01 43.60
C LEU A 86 16.67 36.73 42.65
N ALA A 87 16.17 37.38 41.59
CA ALA A 87 17.00 38.15 40.67
C ALA A 87 17.74 39.30 41.37
N VAL A 88 17.07 40.04 42.27
CA VAL A 88 17.72 41.09 43.07
C VAL A 88 18.81 40.52 43.96
N HIS A 89 18.53 39.41 44.65
CA HIS A 89 19.53 38.73 45.48
C HIS A 89 20.76 38.33 44.66
N ASP A 90 20.55 37.73 43.49
CA ASP A 90 21.63 37.28 42.62
C ASP A 90 22.40 38.46 42.00
N ALA A 91 21.71 39.54 41.63
CA ALA A 91 22.34 40.77 41.14
C ALA A 91 23.28 41.37 42.20
N ARG A 92 22.89 41.37 43.48
CA ARG A 92 23.77 41.80 44.59
C ARG A 92 24.96 40.86 44.77
N LYS A 93 24.72 39.55 44.80
CA LYS A 93 25.77 38.54 44.90
C LYS A 93 26.81 38.65 43.78
N GLN A 94 26.38 39.09 42.59
CA GLN A 94 27.24 39.30 41.43
C GLN A 94 27.85 40.71 41.35
N ASN A 95 27.66 41.57 42.37
CA ASN A 95 28.08 42.97 42.41
C ASN A 95 27.54 43.81 41.22
N ILE A 96 26.40 43.42 40.66
CA ILE A 96 25.70 44.18 39.61
C ILE A 96 24.86 45.27 40.27
N LEU A 97 24.15 44.95 41.34
CA LEU A 97 23.36 45.90 42.11
C LEU A 97 24.07 46.18 43.44
N GLY A 98 24.29 47.46 43.76
CA GLY A 98 24.91 47.85 45.04
C GLY A 98 23.94 47.71 46.22
N ASP A 99 24.50 47.44 47.41
CA ASP A 99 23.73 47.29 48.65
C ASP A 99 23.01 48.57 49.07
N GLN A 100 23.46 49.73 48.58
CA GLN A 100 22.80 51.01 48.75
C GLN A 100 21.43 51.14 48.08
N ILE A 101 21.10 50.24 47.16
CA ILE A 101 19.83 50.28 46.41
C ILE A 101 18.85 49.28 47.04
N GLU A 102 17.84 49.81 47.72
CA GLU A 102 16.71 49.04 48.23
C GLU A 102 15.59 48.98 47.18
N MET A 103 15.09 47.77 46.89
CA MET A 103 13.94 47.60 46.00
C MET A 103 12.66 47.28 46.78
N ILE A 104 11.63 48.11 46.61
CA ILE A 104 10.32 47.93 47.24
C ILE A 104 9.32 47.49 46.17
N PHE A 105 8.73 46.31 46.36
CA PHE A 105 7.79 45.72 45.41
C PHE A 105 6.34 45.96 45.84
N LYS A 106 5.47 46.31 44.89
CA LYS A 106 4.01 46.35 45.10
C LYS A 106 3.29 45.67 43.94
N ALA A 107 2.43 44.72 44.28
CA ALA A 107 1.66 43.92 43.34
C ALA A 107 0.30 44.57 43.03
N PHE A 108 -0.09 44.56 41.76
CA PHE A 108 -1.37 45.04 41.25
C PHE A 108 -1.95 43.99 40.29
N ASP A 109 -3.15 43.52 40.58
CA ASP A 109 -3.85 42.53 39.77
C ASP A 109 -4.53 43.19 38.57
N ASP A 110 -4.10 42.82 37.36
CA ASP A 110 -4.68 43.30 36.10
C ASP A 110 -5.79 42.39 35.56
N ASN A 111 -6.02 41.23 36.20
CA ASN A 111 -6.98 40.22 35.78
C ASN A 111 -6.86 39.81 34.30
N CYS A 112 -5.69 40.01 33.67
CA CYS A 112 -5.46 39.84 32.23
C CYS A 112 -6.47 40.60 31.34
N THR A 113 -6.95 41.77 31.80
CA THR A 113 -7.89 42.62 31.05
C THR A 113 -7.34 44.03 30.83
N GLN A 114 -7.60 44.62 29.67
CA GLN A 114 -7.03 45.90 29.27
C GLN A 114 -7.46 47.05 30.22
N GLU A 115 -8.72 47.04 30.64
CA GLU A 115 -9.32 48.07 31.49
C GLU A 115 -8.66 48.09 32.87
N TYR A 116 -8.56 46.92 33.50
CA TYR A 116 -7.95 46.80 34.82
C TYR A 116 -6.45 47.12 34.77
N ALA A 117 -5.71 46.62 33.78
CA ALA A 117 -4.30 46.94 33.61
C ALA A 117 -4.06 48.45 33.55
N THR A 118 -4.88 49.17 32.78
CA THR A 118 -4.79 50.63 32.64
C THR A 118 -5.05 51.33 33.98
N ILE A 119 -6.09 50.93 34.71
CA ILE A 119 -6.39 51.47 36.05
C ILE A 119 -5.25 51.19 37.02
N LYS A 120 -4.69 49.98 37.01
CA LYS A 120 -3.60 49.57 37.90
C LYS A 120 -2.32 50.34 37.66
N VAL A 121 -1.99 50.65 36.41
CA VAL A 121 -0.84 51.53 36.10
C VAL A 121 -1.05 52.94 36.67
N MET A 122 -2.25 53.50 36.53
CA MET A 122 -2.54 54.82 37.10
C MET A 122 -2.43 54.80 38.62
N GLN A 123 -2.94 53.76 39.30
CA GLN A 123 -2.77 53.58 40.75
C GLN A 123 -1.31 53.38 41.15
N ALA A 124 -0.55 52.58 40.39
CA ALA A 124 0.86 52.35 40.64
C ALA A 124 1.70 53.63 40.48
N THR A 125 1.31 54.50 39.56
CA THR A 125 1.97 55.79 39.36
C THR A 125 1.54 56.79 40.42
N ALA A 126 0.24 57.05 40.59
CA ALA A 126 -0.26 58.09 41.48
C ALA A 126 -0.10 57.76 42.98
N ASP A 127 -0.41 56.53 43.41
CA ASP A 127 -0.43 56.19 44.83
C ASP A 127 0.91 55.64 45.33
N PHE A 128 1.70 55.04 44.44
CA PHE A 128 2.95 54.36 44.80
C PHE A 128 4.19 55.06 44.23
N CYS A 129 4.07 55.91 43.21
CA CYS A 129 5.20 56.51 42.49
C CYS A 129 6.20 55.45 42.02
N ALA A 130 5.71 54.46 41.28
CA ALA A 130 6.55 53.40 40.73
C ALA A 130 7.62 53.97 39.79
N HIS A 131 8.87 53.51 39.93
CA HIS A 131 9.99 53.88 39.06
C HIS A 131 10.14 52.94 37.87
N VAL A 132 9.58 51.73 37.97
CA VAL A 132 9.59 50.70 36.92
C VAL A 132 8.38 49.80 37.10
N ILE A 133 7.84 49.35 35.97
CA ILE A 133 6.71 48.41 35.90
C ILE A 133 7.23 47.08 35.36
N PHE A 134 6.93 45.99 36.05
CA PHE A 134 7.12 44.63 35.56
C PHE A 134 5.77 44.01 35.17
N GLY A 135 5.69 43.46 33.96
CA GLY A 135 4.44 43.11 33.27
C GLY A 135 3.83 44.32 32.53
N PRO A 136 2.61 44.23 31.99
CA PRO A 136 1.74 43.05 31.89
C PRO A 136 2.27 41.95 30.97
N ILE A 137 1.82 40.72 31.19
CA ILE A 137 2.11 39.57 30.32
C ILE A 137 1.12 39.45 29.15
N CYS A 138 -0.17 39.75 29.41
CA CYS A 138 -1.21 39.66 28.40
C CYS A 138 -1.09 40.80 27.39
N ASP A 139 -1.12 40.47 26.09
CA ASP A 139 -0.76 41.41 25.02
C ASP A 139 -1.69 42.64 24.98
N TYR A 140 -2.99 42.48 25.23
CA TYR A 140 -3.92 43.64 25.29
C TYR A 140 -3.66 44.55 26.49
N CYS A 141 -3.36 43.98 27.65
CA CYS A 141 -2.94 44.74 28.83
C CYS A 141 -1.65 45.49 28.54
N LEU A 142 -0.66 44.81 27.96
CA LEU A 142 0.62 45.42 27.63
C LEU A 142 0.46 46.53 26.58
N ALA A 143 -0.43 46.36 25.60
CA ALA A 143 -0.67 47.36 24.58
C ALA A 143 -1.20 48.67 25.17
N SER A 144 -2.08 48.62 26.19
CA SER A 144 -2.54 49.85 26.86
C SER A 144 -1.45 50.45 27.75
N VAL A 145 -0.82 49.62 28.60
CA VAL A 145 0.22 50.06 29.54
C VAL A 145 1.44 50.63 28.84
N GLY A 146 1.95 49.95 27.81
CA GLY A 146 3.14 50.36 27.06
C GLY A 146 2.95 51.69 26.31
N ARG A 147 1.73 51.99 25.84
CA ARG A 147 1.42 53.27 25.16
C ARG A 147 1.40 54.46 26.13
N ILE A 148 0.89 54.25 27.34
CA ILE A 148 0.81 55.32 28.35
C ILE A 148 2.10 55.48 29.15
N ALA A 149 2.97 54.47 29.16
CA ALA A 149 4.22 54.43 29.92
C ALA A 149 5.12 55.65 29.72
N LYS A 150 5.16 56.22 28.51
CA LYS A 150 5.94 57.41 28.19
C LYS A 150 5.37 58.72 28.75
N TYR A 151 4.12 58.71 29.22
CA TYR A 151 3.40 59.87 29.77
C TYR A 151 3.17 59.79 31.28
N ILE A 152 3.52 58.68 31.92
CA ILE A 152 3.37 58.48 33.36
C ILE A 152 4.73 58.56 34.04
N GLY A 153 4.79 59.21 35.19
CA GLY A 153 6.07 59.59 35.80
C GLY A 153 6.75 60.71 35.01
N ASN A 154 7.42 61.63 35.73
CA ASN A 154 7.96 62.88 35.16
C ASN A 154 8.88 62.71 33.94
N TYR A 155 9.47 61.52 33.76
CA TYR A 155 10.39 61.20 32.67
C TYR A 155 9.98 59.92 31.93
N GLY A 156 8.69 59.55 32.01
CA GLY A 156 8.15 58.26 31.63
C GLY A 156 8.64 57.11 32.54
N THR A 157 7.87 56.04 32.59
CA THR A 157 8.15 54.87 33.44
C THR A 157 8.52 53.68 32.57
N PRO A 158 9.72 53.08 32.72
CA PRO A 158 10.11 51.85 32.03
C PRO A 158 9.12 50.71 32.29
N VAL A 159 8.75 50.00 31.23
CA VAL A 159 7.93 48.79 31.28
C VAL A 159 8.77 47.61 30.82
N ILE A 160 8.92 46.61 31.69
CA ILE A 160 9.71 45.42 31.43
C ILE A 160 8.80 44.22 31.52
N THR A 161 8.73 43.42 30.46
CA THR A 161 7.81 42.28 30.42
C THR A 161 8.47 41.08 29.73
N PRO A 162 8.10 39.85 30.11
CA PRO A 162 8.39 38.67 29.30
C PRO A 162 7.30 38.36 28.26
N GLY A 163 6.26 39.20 28.17
CA GLY A 163 5.20 39.13 27.18
C GLY A 163 5.46 40.03 25.97
N GLY A 164 4.40 40.52 25.33
CA GLY A 164 4.53 41.37 24.16
C GLY A 164 4.94 40.58 22.93
N PHE A 165 4.14 39.55 22.65
CA PHE A 165 4.46 38.55 21.65
C PHE A 165 4.10 39.01 20.23
N SER A 166 2.98 39.73 20.08
CA SER A 166 2.49 40.17 18.79
C SER A 166 3.46 41.09 18.04
N PHE A 167 3.33 41.07 16.72
CA PHE A 167 4.19 41.79 15.79
C PHE A 167 4.36 43.30 16.13
N ASP A 168 3.31 43.96 16.63
CA ASP A 168 3.34 45.40 16.94
C ASP A 168 4.41 45.78 17.97
N PHE A 169 4.74 44.88 18.90
CA PHE A 169 5.76 45.14 19.90
C PHE A 169 7.18 45.07 19.33
N THR A 170 7.38 44.51 18.14
CA THR A 170 8.72 44.38 17.52
C THR A 170 9.13 45.59 16.67
N LYS A 171 8.18 46.51 16.43
CA LYS A 171 8.39 47.78 15.72
C LYS A 171 9.39 48.69 16.44
N ASN A 172 9.81 49.76 15.77
CA ASN A 172 10.76 50.73 16.33
C ASN A 172 10.21 51.37 17.62
N LYS A 173 11.11 51.59 18.60
CA LYS A 173 10.82 52.16 19.92
C LYS A 173 11.85 53.19 20.37
N THR A 174 12.48 53.88 19.42
CA THR A 174 13.69 54.68 19.66
C THR A 174 13.43 56.16 19.91
N THR A 175 12.22 56.63 19.62
CA THR A 175 11.81 58.03 19.75
C THR A 175 10.47 58.14 20.45
N CYS A 176 10.16 59.33 20.98
CA CYS A 176 8.89 59.55 21.66
C CYS A 176 7.64 59.34 20.77
N LYS A 177 7.79 59.45 19.44
CA LYS A 177 6.70 59.23 18.49
C LYS A 177 6.29 57.77 18.39
N ASP A 178 7.18 56.86 18.76
CA ASP A 178 6.94 55.43 18.70
C ASP A 178 5.92 55.01 19.78
N GLU A 179 5.06 54.04 19.46
CA GLU A 179 3.96 53.64 20.36
C GLU A 179 4.48 53.12 21.70
N PHE A 180 5.49 52.26 21.67
CA PHE A 180 5.99 51.52 22.84
C PHE A 180 7.38 52.01 23.29
N TYR A 181 7.65 53.31 23.20
CA TYR A 181 8.96 53.93 23.49
C TYR A 181 9.62 53.53 24.83
N MET A 182 8.83 53.17 25.85
CA MET A 182 9.34 52.76 27.17
C MET A 182 9.34 51.24 27.42
N LEU A 183 9.11 50.43 26.39
CA LEU A 183 8.90 48.97 26.54
C LEU A 183 10.17 48.16 26.22
N ILE A 184 10.61 47.38 27.20
CA ILE A 184 11.58 46.29 27.03
C ILE A 184 10.88 44.93 27.13
N ASN A 185 11.09 44.11 26.11
CA ASN A 185 10.72 42.70 26.13
C ASN A 185 11.95 41.86 26.50
N SER A 186 11.83 41.12 27.59
CA SER A 186 12.84 40.22 28.16
C SER A 186 12.48 38.73 27.96
N GLY A 187 11.34 38.48 27.32
CA GLY A 187 10.74 37.17 27.13
C GLY A 187 11.45 36.32 26.08
N PRO A 188 11.31 34.99 26.17
CA PRO A 188 12.00 34.04 25.30
C PRO A 188 11.35 33.84 23.92
N ALA A 189 10.27 34.57 23.60
CA ALA A 189 9.55 34.40 22.35
C ALA A 189 8.91 35.70 21.84
N ASP A 190 8.76 35.79 20.53
CA ASP A 190 8.01 36.81 19.81
C ASP A 190 7.41 36.20 18.52
N PHE A 191 6.19 36.58 18.18
CA PHE A 191 5.43 36.00 17.07
C PHE A 191 5.93 36.46 15.71
N ALA A 192 6.61 37.61 15.63
CA ALA A 192 7.26 38.06 14.40
C ALA A 192 8.35 37.07 13.97
N SER A 193 9.23 36.65 14.88
CA SER A 193 10.28 35.68 14.58
C SER A 193 9.74 34.30 14.21
N TYR A 194 8.63 33.85 14.80
CA TYR A 194 7.94 32.63 14.35
C TYR A 194 7.44 32.74 12.92
N ALA A 195 6.81 33.88 12.59
CA ALA A 195 6.32 34.14 11.25
C ALA A 195 7.46 34.21 10.22
N GLU A 196 8.57 34.89 10.55
CA GLU A 196 9.78 34.94 9.72
C GLU A 196 10.34 33.53 9.48
N PHE A 197 10.46 32.72 10.54
CA PHE A 197 10.96 31.34 10.43
C PHE A 197 10.08 30.51 9.47
N PHE A 198 8.76 30.60 9.62
CA PHE A 198 7.85 29.88 8.73
C PHE A 198 7.87 30.41 7.29
N HIS A 199 7.96 31.73 7.09
CA HIS A 199 8.03 32.36 5.78
C HIS A 199 9.25 31.89 4.98
N LEU A 200 10.42 31.76 5.62
CA LEU A 200 11.61 31.19 4.99
C LEU A 200 11.40 29.76 4.49
N ILE A 201 10.62 28.96 5.22
CA ILE A 201 10.29 27.57 4.84
C ILE A 201 9.35 27.55 3.64
N LEU A 202 8.31 28.40 3.62
CA LEU A 202 7.40 28.54 2.47
C LEU A 202 8.16 28.91 1.20
N ASP A 203 9.00 29.94 1.24
CA ASP A 203 9.74 30.40 0.07
C ASP A 203 10.74 29.35 -0.46
N ARG A 204 11.34 28.58 0.45
CA ARG A 204 12.26 27.50 0.09
C ARG A 204 11.59 26.44 -0.79
N TYR A 205 10.38 26.03 -0.41
CA TYR A 205 9.65 24.97 -1.10
C TYR A 205 8.64 25.50 -2.13
N LYS A 206 8.54 26.83 -2.26
CA LYS A 206 7.60 27.50 -3.16
C LYS A 206 6.16 27.09 -2.89
N TRP A 207 5.83 26.91 -1.62
CA TRP A 207 4.47 26.64 -1.18
C TRP A 207 3.67 27.95 -1.19
N ASP A 208 2.58 27.98 -1.94
CA ASP A 208 1.71 29.13 -2.11
C ASP A 208 0.28 28.90 -1.59
N LYS A 209 -0.03 27.70 -1.06
CA LYS A 209 -1.32 27.39 -0.43
C LYS A 209 -1.20 26.89 1.00
N ILE A 210 -1.85 27.60 1.93
CA ILE A 210 -1.86 27.22 3.35
C ILE A 210 -3.25 27.36 4.00
N ALA A 211 -3.59 26.46 4.92
CA ALA A 211 -4.76 26.61 5.78
C ALA A 211 -4.31 26.88 7.22
N LEU A 212 -4.86 27.91 7.85
CA LEU A 212 -4.70 28.15 9.27
C LEU A 212 -5.89 27.49 9.99
N MET A 213 -5.64 26.67 11.01
CA MET A 213 -6.68 26.00 11.79
C MET A 213 -6.35 26.18 13.27
N TYR A 214 -7.12 27.01 13.96
CA TYR A 214 -6.89 27.32 15.36
C TYR A 214 -8.19 27.70 16.07
N GLU A 215 -8.20 27.53 17.39
CA GLU A 215 -9.20 28.12 18.27
C GLU A 215 -8.61 29.39 18.89
N LYS A 216 -9.44 30.43 19.03
CA LYS A 216 -8.97 31.75 19.40
C LYS A 216 -8.33 31.77 20.80
N THR A 217 -8.95 31.04 21.73
CA THR A 217 -8.62 31.01 23.16
C THR A 217 -7.52 30.02 23.55
N GLU A 218 -6.96 29.30 22.58
CA GLU A 218 -5.88 28.36 22.85
C GLU A 218 -4.61 29.08 23.32
N GLN A 219 -3.89 28.42 24.23
CA GLN A 219 -2.68 28.92 24.90
C GLN A 219 -2.90 30.24 25.68
N ASN A 220 -4.13 30.48 26.17
CA ASN A 220 -4.49 31.67 26.94
C ASN A 220 -3.74 31.82 28.27
N GLU A 221 -3.17 30.74 28.83
CA GLU A 221 -2.36 30.80 30.05
C GLU A 221 -1.11 31.69 29.92
N LEU A 222 -0.67 31.96 28.69
CA LEU A 222 0.49 32.79 28.43
C LEU A 222 0.10 34.23 28.07
N SER A 223 -0.64 34.44 26.99
CA SER A 223 -0.87 35.78 26.41
C SER A 223 -2.28 36.35 26.64
N GLY A 224 -3.13 35.64 27.39
CA GLY A 224 -4.56 35.96 27.54
C GLY A 224 -5.45 35.35 26.45
N ASP A 225 -6.74 35.69 26.46
CA ASP A 225 -7.83 35.01 25.75
C ASP A 225 -7.70 34.90 24.21
N ASP A 226 -6.71 35.55 23.59
CA ASP A 226 -6.57 35.61 22.12
C ASP A 226 -5.19 35.11 21.64
N GLY A 227 -4.49 34.29 22.42
CA GLY A 227 -3.09 33.93 22.15
C GLY A 227 -2.81 33.37 20.76
N CYS A 228 -3.48 32.27 20.40
CA CYS A 228 -3.34 31.69 19.06
C CYS A 228 -3.83 32.63 17.96
N GLN A 229 -4.88 33.43 18.21
CA GLN A 229 -5.33 34.42 17.23
C GLN A 229 -4.27 35.50 16.97
N LEU A 230 -3.60 36.00 18.01
CA LEU A 230 -2.54 37.01 17.88
C LEU A 230 -1.32 36.47 17.12
N LEU A 231 -0.97 35.20 17.36
CA LEU A 231 0.08 34.52 16.59
C LEU A 231 -0.31 34.38 15.12
N MET A 232 -1.51 33.87 14.84
CA MET A 232 -1.99 33.66 13.47
C MET A 232 -2.11 34.97 12.69
N LYS A 233 -2.57 36.05 13.34
CA LYS A 233 -2.53 37.40 12.78
C LYS A 233 -1.12 37.90 12.50
N SER A 234 -0.15 37.59 13.36
CA SER A 234 1.26 37.95 13.13
C SER A 234 1.83 37.20 11.91
N ILE A 235 1.49 35.91 11.75
CA ILE A 235 1.85 35.12 10.57
C ILE A 235 1.22 35.71 9.31
N ILE A 236 -0.09 35.97 9.30
CA ILE A 236 -0.76 36.60 8.15
C ILE A 236 -0.15 37.97 7.83
N THR A 237 0.25 38.74 8.84
CA THR A 237 0.84 40.08 8.65
C THR A 237 2.21 39.98 7.98
N GLU A 238 3.05 39.04 8.38
CA GLU A 238 4.34 38.77 7.71
C GLU A 238 4.14 38.26 6.28
N LEU A 239 3.16 37.37 6.07
CA LEU A 239 2.93 36.76 4.78
C LEU A 239 2.16 37.65 3.79
N ARG A 240 1.50 38.72 4.24
CA ARG A 240 0.62 39.58 3.42
C ARG A 240 1.30 40.19 2.19
N GLU A 241 2.61 40.44 2.27
CA GLU A 241 3.37 41.03 1.16
C GLU A 241 3.85 39.98 0.15
N THR A 242 3.63 38.69 0.43
CA THR A 242 3.98 37.58 -0.46
C THR A 242 3.02 37.52 -1.65
N PRO A 243 3.47 37.81 -2.88
CA PRO A 243 2.60 37.74 -4.04
C PRO A 243 2.13 36.31 -4.25
N GLN A 244 0.85 36.12 -4.61
CA GLN A 244 0.26 34.82 -4.99
C GLN A 244 -0.01 33.82 -3.85
N LEU A 245 0.24 34.16 -2.59
CA LEU A 245 -0.13 33.30 -1.46
C LEU A 245 -1.66 33.24 -1.30
N ASP A 246 -2.22 32.04 -1.39
CA ASP A 246 -3.62 31.71 -1.17
C ASP A 246 -3.78 31.02 0.18
N PHE A 247 -4.39 31.70 1.15
CA PHE A 247 -4.57 31.16 2.49
C PHE A 247 -6.04 31.16 2.93
N TYR A 248 -6.38 30.21 3.80
CA TYR A 248 -7.65 30.17 4.52
C TYR A 248 -7.44 30.49 6.00
N ASP A 249 -8.09 31.54 6.49
CA ASP A 249 -8.12 31.89 7.91
C ASP A 249 -9.23 31.08 8.62
N GLY A 250 -8.83 29.95 9.23
CA GLY A 250 -9.72 28.99 9.85
C GLY A 250 -9.80 29.11 11.37
N ASP A 251 -10.33 30.23 11.83
CA ASP A 251 -10.77 30.40 13.21
C ASP A 251 -11.99 29.49 13.48
N LEU A 252 -11.79 28.42 14.26
CA LEU A 252 -12.80 27.39 14.50
C LEU A 252 -13.97 27.90 15.34
N ASP A 253 -13.75 28.89 16.20
CA ASP A 253 -14.79 29.51 17.02
C ASP A 253 -15.73 30.36 16.14
N LEU A 254 -15.15 31.11 15.19
CA LEU A 254 -15.92 31.94 14.26
C LEU A 254 -16.62 31.12 13.19
N THR A 255 -15.95 30.09 12.65
CA THR A 255 -16.51 29.25 11.59
C THR A 255 -17.49 28.20 12.10
N GLN A 256 -17.52 27.94 13.42
CA GLN A 256 -18.33 26.91 14.07
C GLN A 256 -18.07 25.50 13.50
N MET A 257 -16.86 25.26 12.97
CA MET A 257 -16.44 23.96 12.46
C MET A 257 -15.70 23.18 13.56
N ASN A 258 -15.93 21.87 13.62
CA ASN A 258 -15.04 20.99 14.38
C ASN A 258 -13.84 20.56 13.51
N TYR A 259 -12.84 19.92 14.12
CA TYR A 259 -11.63 19.49 13.40
C TYR A 259 -11.95 18.59 12.20
N THR A 260 -12.85 17.62 12.35
CA THR A 260 -13.20 16.69 11.28
C THR A 260 -13.80 17.42 10.06
N ILE A 261 -14.77 18.31 10.29
CA ILE A 261 -15.44 19.09 9.24
C ILE A 261 -14.44 20.02 8.55
N PHE A 262 -13.55 20.66 9.31
CA PHE A 262 -12.50 21.51 8.75
C PHE A 262 -11.54 20.72 7.87
N LEU A 263 -11.08 19.57 8.36
CA LEU A 263 -10.18 18.68 7.63
C LEU A 263 -10.82 18.16 6.35
N GLU A 264 -12.10 17.76 6.38
CA GLU A 264 -12.80 17.26 5.20
C GLU A 264 -13.08 18.36 4.17
N ASN A 265 -13.66 19.49 4.59
CA ASN A 265 -14.22 20.48 3.67
C ASN A 265 -13.24 21.57 3.24
N ILE A 266 -12.21 21.84 4.04
CA ILE A 266 -11.21 22.88 3.76
C ILE A 266 -9.90 22.24 3.33
N VAL A 267 -9.32 21.41 4.21
CA VAL A 267 -7.99 20.83 3.97
C VAL A 267 -8.04 19.80 2.83
N GLY A 268 -8.93 18.82 2.91
CA GLY A 268 -9.12 17.78 1.88
C GLY A 268 -9.56 18.31 0.52
N VAL A 269 -9.95 19.58 0.41
CA VAL A 269 -10.45 20.23 -0.82
C VAL A 269 -9.47 21.25 -1.41
N LYS A 270 -8.58 21.86 -0.63
CA LYS A 270 -7.76 22.98 -1.15
C LYS A 270 -6.35 23.14 -0.57
N TYR A 271 -6.04 22.53 0.58
CA TYR A 271 -4.76 22.79 1.26
C TYR A 271 -4.01 21.52 1.69
N GLY A 272 -2.72 21.40 1.31
CA GLY A 272 -1.81 20.33 1.77
C GLY A 272 -0.93 20.76 2.95
N ILE A 273 -0.75 22.06 3.16
CA ILE A 273 0.01 22.64 4.27
C ILE A 273 -0.95 23.29 5.27
N ILE A 274 -0.89 22.85 6.52
CA ILE A 274 -1.80 23.27 7.57
C ILE A 274 -1.01 23.84 8.74
N LEU A 275 -1.33 25.06 9.14
CA LEU A 275 -0.79 25.70 10.33
C LEU A 275 -1.80 25.52 11.46
N ILE A 276 -1.35 25.01 12.59
CA ILE A 276 -2.15 24.88 13.80
C ILE A 276 -1.49 25.63 14.95
N CYS A 277 -2.28 26.20 15.84
CA CYS A 277 -1.82 26.69 17.13
C CYS A 277 -2.74 26.11 18.18
N THR A 278 -2.20 25.18 18.96
CA THR A 278 -2.95 24.50 20.00
C THR A 278 -1.99 23.75 20.93
N LYS A 279 -2.51 23.36 22.08
CA LYS A 279 -1.84 22.51 23.07
C LYS A 279 -1.68 21.07 22.60
N GLN A 280 -0.81 20.31 23.25
CA GLN A 280 -0.53 18.92 22.89
C GLN A 280 -1.80 18.04 22.84
N GLN A 281 -2.71 18.16 23.79
CA GLN A 281 -3.90 17.31 23.85
C GLN A 281 -4.80 17.48 22.62
N LYS A 282 -5.01 18.73 22.19
CA LYS A 282 -5.81 19.07 21.01
C LYS A 282 -5.06 18.81 19.70
N ALA A 283 -3.74 19.05 19.66
CA ALA A 283 -2.91 18.61 18.54
C ALA A 283 -3.04 17.09 18.34
N ARG A 284 -3.02 16.30 19.42
CA ARG A 284 -3.27 14.86 19.37
C ARG A 284 -4.66 14.54 18.85
N GLN A 285 -5.69 15.25 19.29
CA GLN A 285 -7.05 15.06 18.77
C GLN A 285 -7.14 15.33 17.26
N ILE A 286 -6.52 16.40 16.77
CA ILE A 286 -6.43 16.72 15.33
C ILE A 286 -5.76 15.57 14.57
N VAL A 287 -4.66 15.01 15.11
CA VAL A 287 -3.99 13.85 14.49
C VAL A 287 -4.93 12.65 14.38
N MET A 288 -5.67 12.35 15.45
CA MET A 288 -6.60 11.23 15.47
C MET A 288 -7.73 11.42 14.45
N GLU A 289 -8.27 12.64 14.32
CA GLU A 289 -9.30 12.95 13.31
C GLU A 289 -8.73 12.86 11.88
N ALA A 290 -7.56 13.43 11.63
CA ALA A 290 -6.89 13.33 10.33
C ALA A 290 -6.53 11.88 9.95
N TYR A 291 -6.15 11.05 10.93
CA TYR A 291 -5.91 9.62 10.70
C TYR A 291 -7.19 8.89 10.28
N LYS A 292 -8.33 9.16 10.92
CA LYS A 292 -9.64 8.57 10.52
C LYS A 292 -10.02 8.91 9.08
N LEU A 293 -9.61 10.09 8.61
CA LEU A 293 -9.81 10.55 7.24
C LEU A 293 -8.75 10.02 6.25
N GLY A 294 -7.78 9.23 6.72
CA GLY A 294 -6.71 8.67 5.88
C GLY A 294 -5.63 9.68 5.48
N MET A 295 -5.60 10.87 6.09
CA MET A 295 -4.70 11.98 5.73
C MET A 295 -3.26 11.79 6.25
N MET A 296 -3.04 10.85 7.17
CA MET A 296 -1.75 10.66 7.84
C MET A 296 -0.85 9.57 7.23
N ASN A 297 -1.34 8.79 6.25
CA ASN A 297 -0.65 7.60 5.76
C ASN A 297 0.27 7.84 4.54
N LEU A 298 0.09 8.94 3.81
CA LEU A 298 0.71 9.15 2.48
C LEU A 298 1.74 10.29 2.44
N GLY A 299 1.94 11.02 3.54
CA GLY A 299 2.81 12.21 3.57
C GLY A 299 2.32 13.36 2.67
N GLU A 300 1.05 13.33 2.27
CA GLU A 300 0.42 14.36 1.43
C GLU A 300 0.05 15.63 2.20
N TYR A 301 -0.17 15.50 3.52
CA TYR A 301 -0.55 16.60 4.40
C TYR A 301 0.53 16.82 5.46
N ILE A 302 1.00 18.06 5.59
CA ILE A 302 1.91 18.48 6.65
C ILE A 302 1.18 19.43 7.60
N PHE A 303 1.35 19.20 8.90
CA PHE A 303 0.87 20.08 9.95
C PHE A 303 2.05 20.79 10.59
N PHE A 304 2.01 22.11 10.65
CA PHE A 304 2.94 22.96 11.37
C PHE A 304 2.26 23.46 12.63
N ASN A 305 2.64 22.93 13.80
CA ASN A 305 2.11 23.37 15.08
C ASN A 305 2.98 24.48 15.66
N PHE A 306 2.37 25.55 16.16
CA PHE A 306 3.07 26.55 16.95
C PHE A 306 2.75 26.35 18.43
N GLU A 307 3.72 25.83 19.16
CA GLU A 307 3.62 25.51 20.58
C GLU A 307 4.51 26.47 21.38
N MET A 308 3.91 27.42 22.09
CA MET A 308 4.67 28.43 22.85
C MET A 308 5.47 27.78 23.99
N TYR A 309 4.95 26.72 24.60
CA TYR A 309 5.64 25.90 25.58
C TYR A 309 5.17 24.45 25.50
N ASN A 310 6.04 23.52 25.82
CA ASN A 310 5.69 22.10 25.85
C ASN A 310 4.80 21.78 27.05
N ASP A 311 3.54 21.43 26.79
CA ASP A 311 2.56 21.05 27.82
C ASP A 311 2.29 19.53 27.89
N ALA A 312 2.98 18.74 27.06
CA ALA A 312 2.81 17.30 26.92
C ALA A 312 3.18 16.50 28.18
N GLU A 313 2.36 15.52 28.58
CA GLU A 313 2.62 14.60 29.71
C GLU A 313 4.07 14.09 29.75
N ASN A 314 4.57 13.63 28.61
CA ASN A 314 5.99 13.37 28.37
C ASN A 314 6.53 14.38 27.35
N PRO A 315 7.42 15.32 27.74
CA PRO A 315 7.97 16.32 26.83
C PRO A 315 8.72 15.74 25.62
N ILE A 316 9.26 14.52 25.74
CA ILE A 316 9.98 13.82 24.66
C ILE A 316 9.01 13.07 23.75
N GLU A 317 7.87 12.60 24.27
CA GLU A 317 6.89 11.77 23.56
C GLU A 317 5.52 12.47 23.55
N PRO A 318 5.36 13.52 22.72
CA PRO A 318 4.18 14.40 22.72
C PRO A 318 2.89 13.71 22.28
N TRP A 319 2.97 12.58 21.58
CA TRP A 319 1.82 11.81 21.11
C TRP A 319 1.23 10.92 22.21
N PHE A 320 1.99 10.66 23.28
CA PHE A 320 1.60 9.74 24.33
C PHE A 320 0.54 10.36 25.24
N SER A 321 -0.45 9.55 25.60
CA SER A 321 -1.43 9.86 26.63
C SER A 321 -1.60 8.65 27.53
N ALA A 322 -1.37 8.82 28.85
CA ALA A 322 -1.54 7.75 29.82
C ALA A 322 -3.01 7.31 29.97
N ASN A 323 -3.95 8.18 29.60
CA ASN A 323 -5.40 7.96 29.73
C ASN A 323 -6.04 7.29 28.50
N ASP A 324 -5.26 6.97 27.46
CA ASP A 324 -5.76 6.39 26.21
C ASP A 324 -5.22 4.96 25.97
N THR A 325 -5.79 4.26 25.01
CA THR A 325 -5.41 2.89 24.65
C THR A 325 -4.04 2.83 23.98
N VAL A 326 -3.40 1.65 24.09
CA VAL A 326 -2.11 1.38 23.42
C VAL A 326 -2.23 1.55 21.91
N GLU A 327 -3.33 1.09 21.31
CA GLU A 327 -3.60 1.23 19.88
C GLU A 327 -3.69 2.70 19.44
N ASN A 328 -4.46 3.52 20.16
CA ASN A 328 -4.56 4.95 19.86
C ASN A 328 -3.22 5.67 20.02
N ASN A 329 -2.41 5.28 21.01
CA ASN A 329 -1.08 5.85 21.19
C ASN A 329 -0.13 5.48 20.04
N GLU A 330 -0.17 4.27 19.50
CA GLU A 330 0.59 3.90 18.30
C GLU A 330 0.10 4.65 17.04
N ILE A 331 -1.21 4.84 16.89
CA ILE A 331 -1.78 5.66 15.80
C ILE A 331 -1.30 7.11 15.92
N ALA A 332 -1.40 7.71 17.11
CA ALA A 332 -0.94 9.06 17.35
C ALA A 332 0.57 9.19 17.07
N LYS A 333 1.38 8.23 17.52
CA LYS A 333 2.82 8.17 17.26
C LYS A 333 3.15 8.22 15.76
N ILE A 334 2.42 7.47 14.94
CA ILE A 334 2.58 7.48 13.48
C ILE A 334 2.19 8.84 12.91
N GLY A 335 1.03 9.37 13.29
CA GLY A 335 0.52 10.64 12.75
C GLY A 335 1.37 11.85 13.15
N TYR A 336 2.00 11.84 14.33
CA TYR A 336 2.91 12.91 14.76
C TYR A 336 4.17 13.04 13.90
N ARG A 337 4.50 12.06 13.05
CA ARG A 337 5.57 12.21 12.04
C ARG A 337 5.25 13.30 11.01
N SER A 338 3.97 13.58 10.78
CA SER A 338 3.50 14.64 9.90
C SER A 338 3.30 15.99 10.62
N ILE A 339 3.62 16.08 11.92
CA ILE A 339 3.59 17.32 12.69
C ILE A 339 5.01 17.87 12.87
N TYR A 340 5.19 19.13 12.52
CA TYR A 340 6.40 19.90 12.80
C TYR A 340 6.06 21.02 13.77
N THR A 341 6.69 21.00 14.95
CA THR A 341 6.32 21.89 16.05
C THR A 341 7.35 23.00 16.23
N PHE A 342 6.94 24.26 16.07
CA PHE A 342 7.73 25.43 16.38
C PHE A 342 7.68 25.74 17.87
N THR A 343 8.85 25.98 18.47
CA THR A 343 8.97 26.28 19.90
C THR A 343 10.24 27.11 20.18
N PRO A 344 10.37 27.83 21.31
CA PRO A 344 11.62 28.49 21.68
C PRO A 344 12.75 27.46 21.84
N LEU A 345 13.98 27.77 21.42
CA LEU A 345 15.10 26.81 21.46
C LEU A 345 15.36 26.27 22.88
N MET A 346 15.09 27.06 23.92
CA MET A 346 15.22 26.64 25.32
C MET A 346 14.31 25.47 25.69
N HIS A 347 13.22 25.24 24.97
CA HIS A 347 12.32 24.10 25.19
C HIS A 347 12.81 22.79 24.59
N THR A 348 13.94 22.80 23.85
CA THR A 348 14.53 21.59 23.27
C THR A 348 15.40 20.80 24.27
N ASP A 349 15.76 21.40 25.41
CA ASP A 349 16.38 20.68 26.52
C ASP A 349 15.29 20.00 27.36
N PHE A 350 14.93 18.79 26.94
CA PHE A 350 13.83 18.04 27.56
C PHE A 350 14.11 17.65 29.00
N ASP A 351 15.37 17.45 29.40
CA ASP A 351 15.74 17.15 30.78
C ASP A 351 15.50 18.37 31.67
N MET A 352 15.87 19.56 31.20
CA MET A 352 15.55 20.81 31.88
C MET A 352 14.04 21.00 31.99
N VAL A 353 13.29 20.87 30.89
CA VAL A 353 11.82 21.05 30.86
C VAL A 353 11.11 20.06 31.79
N LYS A 354 11.56 18.80 31.83
CA LYS A 354 10.99 17.77 32.70
C LYS A 354 11.21 18.05 34.19
N ASN A 355 12.32 18.69 34.54
CA ASN A 355 12.68 19.04 35.91
C ASN A 355 12.11 20.40 36.37
N GLN A 356 11.48 21.17 35.48
CA GLN A 356 10.83 22.43 35.85
C GLN A 356 9.59 22.18 36.71
N SER A 357 9.43 23.01 37.75
CA SER A 357 8.29 22.92 38.66
C SER A 357 6.96 23.22 37.97
N ASN A 358 6.98 24.14 37.00
CA ASN A 358 5.85 24.50 36.14
C ASN A 358 6.33 24.51 34.68
N ARG A 359 5.62 23.82 33.79
CA ARG A 359 5.88 23.87 32.35
C ARG A 359 5.66 25.30 31.85
N GLY A 360 6.56 25.78 31.00
CA GLY A 360 6.57 27.18 30.56
C GLY A 360 7.19 28.16 31.57
N SER A 361 7.85 27.68 32.63
CA SER A 361 8.52 28.56 33.61
C SER A 361 9.57 29.48 32.97
N ILE A 362 10.07 29.17 31.77
CA ILE A 362 11.00 30.04 31.06
C ILE A 362 10.44 31.45 30.79
N TYR A 363 9.11 31.59 30.67
CA TYR A 363 8.46 32.89 30.52
C TYR A 363 8.48 33.67 31.83
N ILE A 364 8.34 32.98 32.96
CA ILE A 364 8.51 33.56 34.29
C ILE A 364 9.98 33.96 34.49
N ASP A 365 10.92 33.13 34.03
CA ASP A 365 12.35 33.45 34.07
C ASP A 365 12.70 34.66 33.20
N GLY A 366 11.87 35.01 32.21
CA GLY A 366 11.97 36.29 31.52
C GLY A 366 11.86 37.50 32.47
N LEU A 367 11.10 37.41 33.57
CA LEU A 367 11.11 38.45 34.61
C LEU A 367 12.44 38.53 35.36
N TYR A 368 13.06 37.38 35.63
CA TYR A 368 14.40 37.32 36.22
C TYR A 368 15.39 38.03 35.29
N ASP A 369 15.39 37.65 34.02
CA ASP A 369 16.25 38.21 32.98
C ASP A 369 16.03 39.73 32.84
N GLY A 370 14.77 40.18 32.85
CA GLY A 370 14.40 41.59 32.85
C GLY A 370 14.92 42.36 34.07
N MET A 371 14.87 41.77 35.26
CA MET A 371 15.40 42.39 36.48
C MET A 371 16.94 42.44 36.49
N MET A 372 17.61 41.41 35.99
CA MET A 372 19.06 41.43 35.81
C MET A 372 19.50 42.52 34.84
N LEU A 373 18.77 42.68 33.72
CA LEU A 373 18.99 43.75 32.76
C LEU A 373 18.75 45.14 33.38
N TYR A 374 17.65 45.30 34.12
CA TYR A 374 17.34 46.56 34.83
C TYR A 374 18.39 46.90 35.88
N ALA A 375 18.85 45.94 36.68
CA ALA A 375 19.91 46.13 37.67
C ALA A 375 21.24 46.58 37.01
N GLN A 376 21.58 45.98 35.87
CA GLN A 376 22.75 46.39 35.09
C GLN A 376 22.60 47.82 34.53
N ALA A 377 21.41 48.20 34.07
CA ALA A 377 21.12 49.55 33.62
C ALA A 377 21.20 50.58 34.75
N LEU A 378 20.65 50.25 35.93
CA LEU A 378 20.79 51.07 37.15
C LEU A 378 22.26 51.28 37.49
N ASN A 379 23.07 50.23 37.54
CA ASN A 379 24.49 50.34 37.87
C ASN A 379 25.23 51.30 36.94
N ARG A 380 24.95 51.25 35.64
CA ARG A 380 25.50 52.20 34.65
C ARG A 380 25.09 53.64 34.95
N SER A 381 23.84 53.86 35.36
CA SER A 381 23.36 55.17 35.80
C SER A 381 24.09 55.66 37.05
N PHE A 382 24.40 54.78 38.02
CA PHE A 382 25.07 55.14 39.28
C PHE A 382 26.61 55.17 39.25
N SER A 383 27.24 54.81 38.12
CA SER A 383 28.69 54.56 38.03
C SER A 383 29.64 55.77 38.17
N SER A 384 29.15 57.01 38.03
CA SER A 384 30.00 58.21 38.18
C SER A 384 29.52 59.12 39.32
N LYS A 385 30.46 59.74 40.05
CA LYS A 385 30.15 60.64 41.17
C LYS A 385 29.29 61.85 40.73
N ILE A 386 29.54 62.38 39.54
CA ILE A 386 28.72 63.44 38.92
C ILE A 386 27.29 62.94 38.66
N ARG A 387 27.14 61.71 38.14
CA ARG A 387 25.81 61.10 37.94
C ARG A 387 25.10 60.85 39.26
N GLN A 388 25.80 60.43 40.32
CA GLN A 388 25.20 60.27 41.64
C GLN A 388 24.65 61.60 42.18
N ASP A 389 25.40 62.70 42.04
CA ASP A 389 24.94 64.03 42.47
C ASP A 389 23.76 64.55 41.62
N ASN A 390 23.74 64.26 40.32
CA ASN A 390 22.62 64.60 39.45
C ASN A 390 21.37 63.73 39.73
N LEU A 391 21.55 62.43 39.96
CA LEU A 391 20.48 61.50 40.34
C LEU A 391 19.84 61.90 41.66
N LYS A 392 20.62 62.41 42.62
CA LYS A 392 20.11 62.97 43.88
C LYS A 392 19.26 64.23 43.67
N LYS A 393 19.51 65.03 42.62
CA LYS A 393 18.79 66.28 42.34
C LYS A 393 17.59 66.10 41.41
N GLU A 394 17.69 65.21 40.44
CA GLU A 394 16.72 65.08 39.34
C GLU A 394 15.93 63.76 39.36
N GLY A 395 16.35 62.78 40.17
CA GLY A 395 15.79 61.42 40.19
C GLY A 395 16.26 60.56 39.00
N ILE A 396 15.81 59.29 38.96
CA ILE A 396 16.00 58.42 37.79
C ILE A 396 15.06 58.84 36.68
N LYS A 397 15.60 58.99 35.47
CA LYS A 397 14.83 59.27 34.27
C LYS A 397 14.56 57.97 33.51
N GLY A 398 13.29 57.67 33.24
CA GLY A 398 12.89 56.41 32.61
C GLY A 398 13.54 56.19 31.25
N TYR A 399 13.53 57.20 30.38
CA TYR A 399 14.16 57.11 29.06
C TYR A 399 15.67 56.82 29.12
N GLU A 400 16.41 57.36 30.09
CA GLU A 400 17.85 57.08 30.25
C GLU A 400 18.09 55.62 30.68
N ILE A 401 17.20 55.05 31.48
CA ILE A 401 17.27 53.63 31.84
C ILE A 401 17.01 52.76 30.60
N ILE A 402 16.00 53.09 29.79
CA ILE A 402 15.73 52.36 28.55
C ILE A 402 16.94 52.41 27.60
N GLU A 403 17.56 53.57 27.44
CA GLU A 403 18.81 53.74 26.65
C GLU A 403 19.91 52.79 27.14
N HIS A 404 20.04 52.59 28.45
CA HIS A 404 21.02 51.65 29.02
C HIS A 404 20.64 50.17 28.89
N MET A 405 19.40 49.85 28.49
CA MET A 405 18.85 48.49 28.36
C MET A 405 18.74 47.98 26.92
N ILE A 406 18.85 48.84 25.91
CA ILE A 406 18.80 48.45 24.49
C ILE A 406 20.20 48.12 23.94
N GLY A 407 20.29 47.18 23.01
CA GLY A 407 21.56 46.84 22.34
C GLY A 407 22.64 46.25 23.25
N VAL A 408 22.26 45.68 24.41
CA VAL A 408 23.22 45.30 25.45
C VAL A 408 23.16 43.82 25.75
N THR A 409 24.32 43.28 26.09
CA THR A 409 24.46 41.92 26.61
C THR A 409 24.40 41.96 28.14
N TYR A 410 23.65 41.03 28.71
CA TYR A 410 23.47 40.89 30.16
C TYR A 410 23.42 39.42 30.53
N ARG A 411 23.61 39.12 31.82
CA ARG A 411 23.56 37.73 32.33
C ARG A 411 22.14 37.41 32.78
N GLY A 412 21.45 36.58 32.01
CA GLY A 412 20.17 35.98 32.39
C GLY A 412 20.36 34.71 33.23
N ARG A 413 19.24 34.03 33.49
CA ARG A 413 19.17 32.81 34.31
C ARG A 413 19.94 31.64 33.71
N TYR A 414 19.82 31.45 32.39
CA TYR A 414 20.37 30.31 31.67
C TYR A 414 21.63 30.65 30.87
N GLY A 415 22.11 31.89 30.90
CA GLY A 415 23.29 32.29 30.14
C GLY A 415 23.36 33.79 29.88
N PHE A 416 24.21 34.16 28.93
CA PHE A 416 24.26 35.54 28.45
C PHE A 416 23.19 35.75 27.38
N GLU A 417 22.44 36.82 27.56
CA GLU A 417 21.33 37.24 26.71
C GLU A 417 21.63 38.62 26.13
N ARG A 418 20.97 38.96 25.02
CA ARG A 418 21.18 40.24 24.35
C ARG A 418 19.86 40.87 23.92
N THR A 419 19.73 42.16 24.14
CA THR A 419 18.66 42.98 23.56
C THR A 419 19.11 43.60 22.24
N ASN A 420 18.18 43.78 21.31
CA ASN A 420 18.39 44.58 20.12
C ASN A 420 18.10 46.08 20.38
N CYS A 421 18.27 46.92 19.36
CA CYS A 421 18.03 48.36 19.47
C CYS A 421 16.55 48.76 19.64
N ASN A 422 15.61 47.84 19.42
CA ASN A 422 14.18 48.04 19.68
C ASN A 422 13.75 47.48 21.05
N GLY A 423 14.71 47.17 21.92
CA GLY A 423 14.43 46.66 23.26
C GLY A 423 13.72 45.31 23.26
N GLN A 424 13.93 44.48 22.23
CA GLN A 424 13.50 43.09 22.19
C GLN A 424 14.69 42.19 22.54
N ARG A 425 14.46 41.17 23.37
CA ARG A 425 15.42 40.08 23.52
C ARG A 425 15.58 39.33 22.21
N ILE A 426 16.82 39.04 21.85
CA ILE A 426 17.15 38.26 20.66
C ILE A 426 16.97 36.78 21.01
N ASN A 427 15.97 36.16 20.39
CA ASN A 427 15.61 34.78 20.65
C ASN A 427 16.09 33.83 19.54
N ARG A 428 16.17 32.55 19.88
CA ARG A 428 16.39 31.45 18.93
C ARG A 428 15.21 30.49 19.03
N PHE A 429 14.79 29.97 17.89
CA PHE A 429 13.61 29.11 17.78
C PHE A 429 14.01 27.79 17.15
N ALA A 430 13.31 26.74 17.54
CA ALA A 430 13.51 25.40 17.02
C ALA A 430 12.24 24.91 16.34
N MET A 431 12.42 24.05 15.35
CA MET A 431 11.35 23.21 14.81
C MET A 431 11.66 21.77 15.23
N LEU A 432 10.69 21.14 15.86
CA LEU A 432 10.75 19.75 16.34
C LEU A 432 9.96 18.84 15.41
N ASN A 433 10.39 17.59 15.26
CA ASN A 433 9.62 16.52 14.64
C ASN A 433 9.83 15.22 15.42
N VAL A 434 8.94 14.25 15.24
CA VAL A 434 9.03 12.94 15.89
C VAL A 434 9.83 11.95 15.03
N ASN A 435 10.92 11.45 15.59
CA ASN A 435 11.81 10.52 14.91
C ASN A 435 11.23 9.09 14.79
N SER A 436 12.00 8.17 14.21
CA SER A 436 11.56 6.78 14.02
C SER A 436 11.22 6.05 15.34
N LEU A 437 11.82 6.45 16.46
CA LEU A 437 11.56 5.88 17.79
C LEU A 437 10.30 6.45 18.45
N GLY A 438 9.76 7.56 17.93
CA GLY A 438 8.66 8.30 18.56
C GLY A 438 9.12 9.43 19.47
N GLN A 439 10.36 9.90 19.37
CA GLN A 439 10.87 10.93 20.26
C GLN A 439 11.01 12.24 19.50
N TYR A 440 10.68 13.36 20.16
CA TYR A 440 10.95 14.67 19.60
C TYR A 440 12.46 14.86 19.41
N GLU A 441 12.81 15.34 18.22
CA GLU A 441 14.15 15.78 17.88
C GLU A 441 14.10 17.16 17.23
N THR A 442 15.16 17.95 17.40
CA THR A 442 15.29 19.23 16.72
C THR A 442 15.70 18.99 15.27
N VAL A 443 14.87 19.44 14.34
CA VAL A 443 15.09 19.30 12.89
C VAL A 443 15.44 20.63 12.22
N ALA A 444 15.15 21.77 12.85
CA ALA A 444 15.64 23.06 12.36
C ALA A 444 15.84 24.07 13.51
N VAL A 445 16.77 25.01 13.33
CA VAL A 445 17.01 26.11 14.29
C VAL A 445 17.10 27.44 13.55
N TYR A 446 16.24 28.38 13.94
CA TYR A 446 16.21 29.75 13.48
C TYR A 446 16.87 30.68 14.50
N ASP A 447 17.75 31.55 14.00
CA ASP A 447 18.39 32.60 14.77
C ASP A 447 17.86 33.97 14.36
N ALA A 448 17.07 34.60 15.24
CA ALA A 448 16.43 35.88 14.95
C ALA A 448 17.43 37.04 14.81
N SER A 449 18.67 36.92 15.34
CA SER A 449 19.69 37.95 15.12
C SER A 449 20.20 37.96 13.69
N LEU A 450 20.39 36.78 13.12
CA LEU A 450 20.89 36.58 11.76
C LEU A 450 19.75 36.47 10.74
N LYS A 451 18.51 36.44 11.22
CA LYS A 451 17.32 36.14 10.44
C LYS A 451 17.49 34.92 9.54
N ASN A 452 18.14 33.89 10.06
CA ASN A 452 18.59 32.77 9.25
C ASN A 452 18.36 31.45 9.96
N ILE A 453 18.07 30.41 9.18
CA ILE A 453 17.97 29.04 9.67
C ILE A 453 19.36 28.41 9.59
N ASN A 454 20.00 28.30 10.75
CA ASN A 454 21.41 27.89 10.88
C ASN A 454 21.57 26.36 10.96
N TYR A 455 20.50 25.64 11.24
CA TYR A 455 20.45 24.18 11.27
C TYR A 455 19.21 23.70 10.55
N TRP A 456 19.35 22.68 9.70
CA TRP A 456 18.27 22.09 8.92
C TRP A 456 18.55 20.61 8.61
N ASP A 457 17.77 19.73 9.21
CA ASP A 457 17.76 18.28 9.03
C ASP A 457 16.32 17.75 9.06
N VAL A 458 15.49 18.30 8.16
CA VAL A 458 14.07 17.95 8.06
C VAL A 458 13.91 16.76 7.12
N ASN A 459 13.36 15.67 7.67
CA ASN A 459 12.93 14.50 6.91
C ASN A 459 11.41 14.53 6.75
N TRP A 460 10.92 14.53 5.52
CA TRP A 460 9.49 14.51 5.23
C TRP A 460 8.93 13.08 5.34
N PRO A 461 7.65 12.89 5.73
CA PRO A 461 7.04 11.56 5.82
C PRO A 461 7.05 10.80 4.48
N SER A 462 7.02 11.54 3.38
CA SER A 462 7.12 11.06 2.00
C SER A 462 8.55 10.67 1.58
N GLY A 463 9.55 10.77 2.46
CA GLY A 463 10.95 10.46 2.18
C GLY A 463 11.65 11.62 1.47
N ASP A 464 12.31 11.33 0.34
CA ASP A 464 13.07 12.32 -0.44
C ASP A 464 12.19 13.33 -1.19
N SER A 465 10.90 13.02 -1.39
CA SER A 465 9.98 13.93 -2.07
C SER A 465 9.44 14.97 -1.10
N VAL A 466 9.71 16.24 -1.38
CA VAL A 466 9.11 17.39 -0.69
C VAL A 466 7.58 17.30 -0.82
N PRO A 467 6.81 17.43 0.27
CA PRO A 467 5.37 17.43 0.19
C PRO A 467 4.87 18.61 -0.63
N SER A 468 3.85 18.35 -1.45
CA SER A 468 3.23 19.37 -2.27
C SER A 468 2.15 20.09 -1.44
N ASP A 469 2.02 21.40 -1.62
CA ASP A 469 0.91 22.19 -1.05
C ASP A 469 -0.45 21.90 -1.74
N THR A 470 -0.40 21.11 -2.81
CA THR A 470 -1.53 20.57 -3.56
C THR A 470 -1.32 19.09 -3.85
N PRO A 471 -2.28 18.19 -3.54
CA PRO A 471 -2.18 16.77 -3.89
C PRO A 471 -1.92 16.60 -5.38
N HIS A 472 -1.10 15.61 -5.73
CA HIS A 472 -0.68 15.32 -7.11
C HIS A 472 -1.86 15.20 -8.10
N CYS A 473 -2.99 14.69 -7.62
CA CYS A 473 -4.20 14.49 -8.43
C CYS A 473 -5.15 15.68 -8.47
N GLY A 474 -4.84 16.78 -7.80
CA GLY A 474 -5.81 17.84 -7.52
C GLY A 474 -6.88 17.36 -6.54
N TYR A 475 -7.47 18.29 -5.80
CA TYR A 475 -8.42 17.97 -4.74
C TYR A 475 -9.76 17.44 -5.24
N ASP A 476 -10.16 17.83 -6.44
CA ASP A 476 -11.31 17.31 -7.18
C ASP A 476 -10.96 16.09 -8.05
N ARG A 477 -9.72 15.58 -7.94
CA ARG A 477 -9.14 14.52 -8.78
C ARG A 477 -9.11 14.87 -10.27
N SER A 478 -9.27 16.14 -10.65
CA SER A 478 -9.27 16.58 -12.05
C SER A 478 -7.89 16.47 -12.70
N LEU A 479 -6.81 16.59 -11.89
CA LEU A 479 -5.42 16.49 -12.34
C LEU A 479 -4.90 15.04 -12.31
N CYS A 480 -5.65 14.08 -11.75
CA CYS A 480 -5.36 12.67 -11.98
C CYS A 480 -5.37 12.41 -13.50
N PRO A 481 -4.51 11.53 -14.03
CA PRO A 481 -4.65 11.06 -15.40
C PRO A 481 -6.06 10.48 -15.55
N GLN A 482 -6.93 11.22 -16.23
CA GLN A 482 -8.26 10.76 -16.57
C GLN A 482 -8.06 9.47 -17.34
N ILE A 483 -8.57 8.36 -16.80
CA ILE A 483 -8.61 7.09 -17.51
C ILE A 483 -9.59 7.35 -18.67
N ASP A 484 -9.04 7.76 -19.81
CA ASP A 484 -9.78 8.02 -21.04
C ASP A 484 -10.67 6.79 -21.30
N PRO A 485 -12.00 6.87 -21.09
CA PRO A 485 -12.85 5.69 -21.19
C PRO A 485 -12.81 5.14 -22.62
N VAL A 486 -12.50 5.99 -23.60
CA VAL A 486 -12.27 5.63 -25.01
C VAL A 486 -10.96 4.85 -25.20
N LYS A 487 -9.88 5.18 -24.47
CA LYS A 487 -8.63 4.42 -24.52
C LYS A 487 -8.77 3.08 -23.81
N THR A 488 -9.46 3.04 -22.67
CA THR A 488 -9.72 1.78 -21.96
C THR A 488 -10.70 0.88 -22.71
N LEU A 489 -11.75 1.45 -23.33
CA LEU A 489 -12.64 0.73 -24.25
C LEU A 489 -11.91 0.22 -25.49
N SER A 490 -10.99 0.99 -26.08
CA SER A 490 -10.23 0.53 -27.24
C SER A 490 -9.21 -0.56 -26.86
N PHE A 491 -8.49 -0.44 -25.74
CA PHE A 491 -7.59 -1.50 -25.27
C PHE A 491 -8.34 -2.78 -24.88
N SER A 492 -9.50 -2.66 -24.22
CA SER A 492 -10.36 -3.82 -23.92
C SER A 492 -10.96 -4.44 -25.17
N LEU A 493 -11.40 -3.65 -26.16
CA LEU A 493 -11.90 -4.16 -27.44
C LEU A 493 -10.81 -4.92 -28.21
N VAL A 494 -9.59 -4.38 -28.26
CA VAL A 494 -8.44 -5.04 -28.91
C VAL A 494 -8.05 -6.33 -28.17
N SER A 495 -8.12 -6.33 -26.83
CA SER A 495 -7.84 -7.51 -26.02
C SER A 495 -8.89 -8.60 -26.22
N VAL A 496 -10.17 -8.24 -26.25
CA VAL A 496 -11.29 -9.17 -26.49
C VAL A 496 -11.25 -9.72 -27.91
N LEU A 497 -10.97 -8.88 -28.91
CA LEU A 497 -10.79 -9.31 -30.30
C LEU A 497 -9.56 -10.20 -30.46
N GLY A 498 -8.46 -9.89 -29.77
CA GLY A 498 -7.24 -10.70 -29.74
C GLY A 498 -7.48 -12.08 -29.12
N ILE A 499 -8.14 -12.14 -27.97
CA ILE A 499 -8.52 -13.41 -27.32
C ILE A 499 -9.51 -14.18 -28.20
N GLY A 500 -10.47 -13.50 -28.83
CA GLY A 500 -11.41 -14.10 -29.79
C GLY A 500 -10.69 -14.71 -30.99
N MET A 501 -9.72 -14.02 -31.58
CA MET A 501 -8.91 -14.52 -32.69
C MET A 501 -8.04 -15.72 -32.30
N VAL A 502 -7.49 -15.74 -31.08
CA VAL A 502 -6.71 -16.89 -30.57
C VAL A 502 -7.62 -18.09 -30.30
N LEU A 503 -8.83 -17.88 -29.76
CA LEU A 503 -9.79 -18.95 -29.54
C LEU A 503 -10.34 -19.51 -30.87
N ILE A 504 -10.68 -18.65 -31.83
CA ILE A 504 -11.11 -19.06 -33.18
C ILE A 504 -9.95 -19.74 -33.91
N GLY A 505 -8.73 -19.22 -33.80
CA GLY A 505 -7.50 -19.83 -34.31
C GLY A 505 -7.24 -21.20 -33.70
N GLY A 506 -7.43 -21.35 -32.39
CA GLY A 506 -7.31 -22.62 -31.68
C GLY A 506 -8.38 -23.63 -32.08
N ILE A 507 -9.63 -23.19 -32.25
CA ILE A 507 -10.75 -24.03 -32.71
C ILE A 507 -10.54 -24.46 -34.16
N THR A 508 -10.18 -23.54 -35.06
CA THR A 508 -9.92 -23.83 -36.47
C THR A 508 -8.68 -24.70 -36.63
N TYR A 509 -7.62 -24.48 -35.86
CA TYR A 509 -6.44 -25.35 -35.84
C TYR A 509 -6.76 -26.74 -35.31
N ARG A 510 -7.52 -26.87 -34.20
CA ARG A 510 -8.01 -28.17 -33.71
C ARG A 510 -8.87 -28.87 -34.75
N HIS A 511 -9.74 -28.12 -35.43
CA HIS A 511 -10.60 -28.65 -36.49
C HIS A 511 -9.79 -29.11 -37.71
N PHE A 512 -8.79 -28.35 -38.13
CA PHE A 512 -7.90 -28.71 -39.24
C PHE A 512 -6.97 -29.88 -38.89
N LYS A 513 -6.43 -29.91 -37.67
CA LYS A 513 -5.60 -31.02 -37.18
C LYS A 513 -6.39 -32.32 -37.15
N PHE A 514 -7.63 -32.28 -36.66
CA PHE A 514 -8.53 -33.43 -36.66
C PHE A 514 -8.89 -33.90 -38.08
N LYS A 515 -9.14 -32.98 -39.03
CA LYS A 515 -9.34 -33.33 -40.44
C LYS A 515 -8.11 -34.02 -41.04
N ARG A 516 -6.89 -33.52 -40.81
CA ARG A 516 -5.65 -34.13 -41.33
C ARG A 516 -5.43 -35.55 -40.80
N GLU A 517 -5.71 -35.78 -39.52
CA GLU A 517 -5.56 -37.11 -38.91
C GLU A 517 -6.58 -38.11 -39.48
N ILE A 518 -7.82 -37.69 -39.79
CA ILE A 518 -8.84 -38.55 -40.42
C ILE A 518 -8.47 -38.94 -41.86
N TYR A 519 -7.76 -38.09 -42.62
CA TYR A 519 -7.36 -38.39 -44.01
C TYR A 519 -6.04 -39.15 -44.14
N SER A 520 -5.39 -39.52 -43.04
CA SER A 520 -4.20 -40.39 -43.13
C SER A 520 -4.63 -41.82 -43.50
N MET A 521 -4.34 -42.24 -44.74
CA MET A 521 -4.66 -43.56 -45.28
C MET A 521 -3.68 -44.65 -44.78
N ALA A 522 -3.35 -44.65 -43.49
CA ALA A 522 -2.34 -45.55 -42.91
C ALA A 522 -2.75 -47.04 -42.92
N TRP A 523 -4.05 -47.32 -43.00
CA TRP A 523 -4.63 -48.67 -43.13
C TRP A 523 -4.68 -49.19 -44.57
N LYS A 524 -4.36 -48.36 -45.57
CA LYS A 524 -4.41 -48.77 -46.99
C LYS A 524 -3.18 -49.64 -47.30
N ILE A 525 -3.43 -50.87 -47.75
CA ILE A 525 -2.39 -51.82 -48.13
C ILE A 525 -2.36 -51.94 -49.66
N ASN A 526 -1.16 -51.92 -50.24
CA ASN A 526 -0.98 -52.27 -51.65
C ASN A 526 -1.13 -53.80 -51.80
N TYR A 527 -1.98 -54.24 -52.73
CA TYR A 527 -2.23 -55.66 -52.94
C TYR A 527 -0.96 -56.45 -53.28
N ASP A 528 -0.01 -55.81 -53.97
CA ASP A 528 1.26 -56.42 -54.38
C ASP A 528 2.16 -56.82 -53.19
N ASP A 529 1.93 -56.25 -52.00
CA ASP A 529 2.66 -56.62 -50.78
C ASP A 529 2.18 -57.96 -50.17
N ILE A 530 1.10 -58.55 -50.71
CA ILE A 530 0.47 -59.77 -50.21
C ILE A 530 0.97 -60.98 -50.99
N ILE A 531 1.75 -61.85 -50.34
CA ILE A 531 2.27 -63.08 -50.95
C ILE A 531 1.30 -64.23 -50.68
N THR A 532 0.67 -64.75 -51.74
CA THR A 532 -0.22 -65.93 -51.66
C THR A 532 0.60 -67.21 -51.84
N LEU A 533 0.56 -68.11 -50.87
CA LEU A 533 1.22 -69.42 -50.98
C LEU A 533 0.34 -70.38 -51.80
N GLN A 534 0.55 -70.46 -53.11
CA GLN A 534 -0.10 -71.48 -53.93
C GLN A 534 0.46 -72.87 -53.60
N LYS A 535 -0.42 -73.84 -53.33
CA LYS A 535 -0.11 -75.27 -53.27
C LYS A 535 0.45 -75.73 -54.63
N GLN A 536 1.76 -75.73 -54.80
CA GLN A 536 2.37 -76.61 -55.80
C GLN A 536 2.31 -78.03 -55.25
N ARG A 537 1.49 -78.88 -55.90
CA ARG A 537 1.65 -80.34 -55.80
C ARG A 537 3.05 -80.66 -56.28
N LEU A 538 3.96 -80.98 -55.36
CA LEU A 538 5.28 -81.54 -55.67
C LEU A 538 5.07 -82.92 -56.31
N SER A 539 4.96 -82.91 -57.63
CA SER A 539 5.20 -84.06 -58.49
C SER A 539 6.71 -84.28 -58.56
N ILE A 540 7.17 -85.46 -58.13
CA ILE A 540 8.54 -85.92 -58.35
C ILE A 540 8.74 -86.08 -59.86
N ARG A 541 9.30 -85.06 -60.51
CA ARG A 541 10.16 -85.13 -61.71
C ARG A 541 10.35 -83.72 -62.30
N SER A 542 11.51 -83.13 -62.04
CA SER A 542 12.45 -82.61 -63.06
C SER A 542 13.40 -81.58 -62.42
N THR A 543 14.68 -81.92 -62.52
CA THR A 543 15.83 -81.04 -62.33
C THR A 543 15.81 -79.92 -63.35
N TYR A 544 15.97 -78.66 -62.93
CA TYR A 544 16.92 -77.67 -63.46
C TYR A 544 16.54 -76.26 -62.99
N SER A 545 17.51 -75.59 -62.35
CA SER A 545 17.69 -74.13 -62.30
C SER A 545 16.57 -73.25 -61.72
N MET A 546 16.74 -72.81 -60.48
CA MET A 546 16.74 -71.36 -60.18
C MET A 546 17.63 -71.07 -58.97
N LYS A 547 18.66 -70.25 -59.19
CA LYS A 547 19.45 -69.55 -58.19
C LYS A 547 18.62 -68.41 -57.57
N ASN A 548 18.95 -68.08 -56.33
CA ASN A 548 18.55 -66.89 -55.58
C ASN A 548 17.10 -66.81 -55.09
N ALA A 549 16.80 -67.58 -54.04
CA ALA A 549 15.89 -67.11 -52.98
C ALA A 549 16.72 -67.05 -51.70
N SER A 550 17.11 -65.84 -51.29
CA SER A 550 17.73 -65.59 -50.00
C SER A 550 16.75 -66.02 -48.91
N LEU A 551 17.16 -67.04 -48.16
CA LEU A 551 16.56 -67.55 -46.93
C LEU A 551 15.94 -66.44 -46.09
N PHE A 552 14.61 -66.44 -45.97
CA PHE A 552 13.94 -65.93 -44.78
C PHE A 552 13.85 -67.09 -43.78
N ASN A 553 14.36 -66.89 -42.56
CA ASN A 553 14.37 -67.85 -41.47
C ASN A 553 13.00 -68.51 -41.30
N LEU A 554 12.93 -69.80 -41.64
CA LEU A 554 11.71 -70.61 -41.64
C LEU A 554 11.71 -71.60 -40.45
N ASP A 555 12.17 -71.17 -39.27
CA ASP A 555 12.32 -72.05 -38.08
C ASP A 555 11.02 -72.26 -37.29
N GLY A 556 9.84 -72.14 -37.91
CA GLY A 556 8.56 -72.24 -37.19
C GLY A 556 7.39 -72.87 -37.95
N ILE A 557 7.56 -73.32 -39.20
CA ILE A 557 6.47 -73.96 -39.94
C ILE A 557 6.52 -75.47 -39.72
N SER A 558 5.94 -75.92 -38.60
CA SER A 558 5.59 -77.33 -38.43
C SER A 558 4.43 -77.67 -39.38
N ILE A 559 4.74 -78.32 -40.50
CA ILE A 559 3.79 -78.70 -41.57
C ILE A 559 2.97 -79.96 -41.21
N ALA A 560 3.18 -80.56 -40.03
CA ALA A 560 2.59 -81.84 -39.67
C ALA A 560 1.23 -81.79 -38.93
N GLY A 561 0.72 -80.60 -38.57
CA GLY A 561 -0.49 -80.47 -37.72
C GLY A 561 -1.67 -79.66 -38.27
N ASP A 562 -1.47 -78.83 -39.29
CA ASP A 562 -2.45 -77.78 -39.70
C ASP A 562 -3.39 -78.21 -40.84
N LEU A 563 -3.64 -79.51 -41.02
CA LEU A 563 -4.40 -80.04 -42.17
C LEU A 563 -5.93 -79.86 -42.10
N ARG A 564 -6.46 -79.02 -41.19
CA ARG A 564 -7.92 -78.85 -41.01
C ARG A 564 -8.46 -77.42 -41.13
N CYS A 565 -7.66 -76.41 -41.48
CA CYS A 565 -8.16 -75.04 -41.62
C CYS A 565 -8.24 -74.58 -43.08
N ARG A 566 -9.39 -73.96 -43.41
CA ARG A 566 -9.81 -73.36 -44.68
C ARG A 566 -8.77 -72.44 -45.34
N GLU A 567 -8.93 -72.28 -46.65
CA GLU A 567 -8.00 -71.79 -47.69
C GLU A 567 -7.48 -70.33 -47.61
N ASP A 568 -7.48 -69.66 -46.46
CA ASP A 568 -7.42 -68.17 -46.42
C ASP A 568 -6.26 -67.56 -45.59
N PHE A 569 -5.02 -68.09 -45.70
CA PHE A 569 -3.83 -67.43 -45.13
C PHE A 569 -2.84 -66.94 -46.19
N VAL A 570 -2.22 -65.79 -45.92
CA VAL A 570 -1.23 -65.10 -46.78
C VAL A 570 -0.04 -64.63 -45.94
N VAL A 571 1.07 -64.26 -46.59
CA VAL A 571 2.21 -63.63 -45.92
C VAL A 571 2.22 -62.14 -46.25
N TYR A 572 2.20 -61.29 -45.22
CA TYR A 572 2.29 -59.83 -45.33
C TYR A 572 3.36 -59.32 -44.36
N LYS A 573 4.33 -58.53 -44.86
CA LYS A 573 5.48 -58.00 -44.08
C LYS A 573 6.18 -59.05 -43.21
N SER A 574 6.42 -60.25 -43.78
CA SER A 574 7.08 -61.39 -43.11
C SER A 574 6.29 -62.02 -41.95
N GLN A 575 4.98 -61.76 -41.83
CA GLN A 575 4.08 -62.39 -40.86
C GLN A 575 2.93 -63.12 -41.56
N LYS A 576 2.42 -64.21 -40.97
CA LYS A 576 1.20 -64.89 -41.44
C LYS A 576 -0.02 -64.01 -41.11
N ALA A 577 -0.87 -63.77 -42.10
CA ALA A 577 -2.10 -63.00 -41.98
C ALA A 577 -3.29 -63.76 -42.58
N TYR A 578 -4.47 -63.52 -42.04
CA TYR A 578 -5.74 -64.00 -42.58
C TYR A 578 -6.27 -63.00 -43.61
N ILE A 579 -6.77 -63.49 -44.75
CA ILE A 579 -7.30 -62.63 -45.83
C ILE A 579 -8.80 -62.86 -46.04
N LYS A 580 -9.62 -61.82 -45.80
CA LYS A 580 -11.05 -61.82 -46.14
C LYS A 580 -11.23 -61.15 -47.50
N ARG A 581 -11.58 -61.91 -48.53
CA ARG A 581 -11.69 -61.44 -49.93
C ARG A 581 -13.14 -61.11 -50.28
N TYR A 582 -13.37 -59.96 -50.92
CA TYR A 582 -14.67 -59.55 -51.45
C TYR A 582 -14.62 -59.59 -52.97
N LYS A 583 -15.13 -60.67 -53.58
CA LYS A 583 -15.08 -60.85 -55.04
C LYS A 583 -16.22 -60.08 -55.71
N ASN A 584 -15.89 -59.32 -56.77
CA ASN A 584 -16.84 -58.65 -57.66
C ASN A 584 -17.75 -57.59 -57.00
N VAL A 585 -17.35 -57.03 -55.85
CA VAL A 585 -18.08 -55.94 -55.18
C VAL A 585 -17.34 -54.63 -55.43
N LYS A 586 -17.99 -53.63 -56.02
CA LYS A 586 -17.47 -52.26 -56.07
C LYS A 586 -17.74 -51.60 -54.71
N LEU A 587 -16.73 -51.56 -53.85
CA LEU A 587 -16.83 -50.89 -52.56
C LEU A 587 -16.51 -49.39 -52.73
N ASP A 588 -17.56 -48.56 -52.70
CA ASP A 588 -17.35 -47.11 -52.64
C ASP A 588 -16.95 -46.71 -51.21
N LEU A 589 -15.70 -46.25 -51.06
CA LEU A 589 -15.13 -45.81 -49.78
C LEU A 589 -15.80 -44.52 -49.28
N ASN A 590 -16.99 -44.63 -48.68
CA ASN A 590 -17.68 -43.52 -48.05
C ASN A 590 -16.97 -43.09 -46.75
N LYS A 591 -17.17 -41.85 -46.32
CA LYS A 591 -16.61 -41.27 -45.07
C LYS A 591 -16.86 -42.13 -43.83
N ASN A 592 -17.98 -42.85 -43.77
CA ASN A 592 -18.29 -43.74 -42.65
C ASN A 592 -17.42 -45.00 -42.66
N LEU A 593 -17.29 -45.65 -43.82
CA LEU A 593 -16.40 -46.81 -43.98
C LEU A 593 -14.93 -46.45 -43.73
N LEU A 594 -14.47 -45.27 -44.17
CA LEU A 594 -13.12 -44.77 -43.87
C LEU A 594 -12.87 -44.59 -42.36
N LYS A 595 -13.87 -44.11 -41.62
CA LYS A 595 -13.79 -43.98 -40.15
C LYS A 595 -13.77 -45.33 -39.46
N GLU A 596 -14.56 -46.29 -39.94
CA GLU A 596 -14.62 -47.66 -39.42
C GLU A 596 -13.28 -48.39 -39.62
N LEU A 597 -12.72 -48.35 -40.84
CA LEU A 597 -11.42 -48.94 -41.17
C LEU A 597 -10.28 -48.34 -40.33
N LYS A 598 -10.29 -47.01 -40.15
CA LYS A 598 -9.32 -46.35 -39.27
C LYS A 598 -9.50 -46.78 -37.81
N ALA A 599 -10.74 -46.79 -37.30
CA ALA A 599 -11.03 -47.18 -35.94
C ALA A 599 -10.54 -48.60 -35.64
N MET A 600 -10.72 -49.54 -36.58
CA MET A 600 -10.20 -50.90 -36.42
C MET A 600 -8.66 -50.97 -36.44
N HIS A 601 -8.00 -50.19 -37.29
CA HIS A 601 -6.54 -50.17 -37.37
C HIS A 601 -5.89 -49.63 -36.09
N ASP A 602 -6.52 -48.62 -35.48
CA ASP A 602 -6.02 -48.00 -34.25
C ASP A 602 -6.21 -48.90 -33.00
N LEU A 603 -6.98 -50.00 -33.10
CA LEU A 603 -7.17 -50.95 -31.99
C LEU A 603 -6.00 -51.93 -31.90
N SER A 604 -5.39 -51.98 -30.72
CA SER A 604 -4.30 -52.90 -30.42
C SER A 604 -4.46 -53.42 -29.00
N ASN A 605 -4.92 -54.65 -28.86
CA ASN A 605 -5.04 -55.36 -27.61
C ASN A 605 -4.70 -56.85 -27.80
N GLU A 606 -4.26 -57.53 -26.75
CA GLU A 606 -3.92 -58.96 -26.82
C GLU A 606 -5.14 -59.85 -27.12
N ASN A 607 -6.33 -59.47 -26.64
CA ASN A 607 -7.58 -60.23 -26.79
C ASN A 607 -8.48 -59.72 -27.92
N ILE A 608 -7.94 -58.94 -28.86
CA ILE A 608 -8.62 -58.49 -30.07
C ILE A 608 -7.77 -58.86 -31.28
N VAL A 609 -8.38 -59.38 -32.34
CA VAL A 609 -7.67 -59.71 -33.58
C VAL A 609 -7.17 -58.42 -34.23
N LYS A 610 -5.86 -58.33 -34.43
CA LYS A 610 -5.25 -57.14 -35.03
C LYS A 610 -5.66 -56.99 -36.49
N PHE A 611 -6.19 -55.82 -36.85
CA PHE A 611 -6.46 -55.45 -38.23
C PHE A 611 -5.22 -54.79 -38.85
N TYR A 612 -4.66 -55.41 -39.88
CA TYR A 612 -3.47 -54.85 -40.55
C TYR A 612 -3.85 -53.76 -41.54
N GLY A 613 -4.98 -53.89 -42.23
CA GLY A 613 -5.42 -52.95 -43.25
C GLY A 613 -6.21 -53.61 -44.38
N GLY A 614 -6.54 -52.83 -45.40
CA GLY A 614 -7.32 -53.30 -46.54
C GLY A 614 -6.80 -52.77 -47.87
N SER A 615 -6.98 -53.55 -48.93
CA SER A 615 -6.74 -53.14 -50.31
C SER A 615 -8.09 -52.99 -51.02
N PHE A 616 -8.29 -51.83 -51.65
CA PHE A 616 -9.55 -51.45 -52.31
C PHE A 616 -9.33 -50.80 -53.69
N GLU A 617 -8.21 -51.11 -54.34
CA GLU A 617 -7.79 -50.41 -55.56
C GLU A 617 -8.49 -50.92 -56.82
N ASP A 618 -8.86 -52.21 -56.86
CA ASP A 618 -9.56 -52.86 -57.96
C ASP A 618 -10.65 -53.78 -57.38
N PRO A 619 -11.90 -53.76 -57.89
CA PRO A 619 -12.96 -54.70 -57.52
C PRO A 619 -12.57 -56.20 -57.54
N LYS A 620 -11.55 -56.59 -58.31
CA LYS A 620 -10.98 -57.96 -58.31
C LYS A 620 -10.03 -58.23 -57.14
N HIS A 621 -9.51 -57.19 -56.51
CA HIS A 621 -8.48 -57.22 -55.48
C HIS A 621 -8.94 -56.68 -54.12
N ASN A 622 -10.26 -56.50 -53.93
CA ASN A 622 -10.82 -56.05 -52.65
C ASN A 622 -10.60 -57.10 -51.55
N CYS A 623 -9.78 -56.76 -50.56
CA CYS A 623 -9.50 -57.65 -49.44
C CYS A 623 -9.16 -56.91 -48.15
N LEU A 624 -9.44 -57.56 -47.03
CA LEU A 624 -9.08 -57.14 -45.68
C LEU A 624 -8.08 -58.13 -45.08
N LEU A 625 -7.06 -57.60 -44.41
CA LEU A 625 -6.03 -58.39 -43.76
C LEU A 625 -6.12 -58.30 -42.25
N TYR A 626 -6.12 -59.46 -41.60
CA TYR A 626 -6.18 -59.63 -40.16
C TYR A 626 -5.03 -60.50 -39.67
N GLU A 627 -4.76 -60.45 -38.37
CA GLU A 627 -3.89 -61.42 -37.70
C GLU A 627 -4.42 -62.86 -37.90
N TYR A 628 -3.51 -63.81 -38.17
CA TYR A 628 -3.86 -65.21 -38.37
C TYR A 628 -3.92 -65.97 -37.03
N CYS A 629 -5.09 -66.51 -36.69
CA CYS A 629 -5.30 -67.37 -35.52
C CYS A 629 -5.28 -68.86 -35.91
N SER A 630 -4.22 -69.55 -35.50
CA SER A 630 -3.89 -70.92 -35.92
C SER A 630 -4.89 -72.00 -35.53
N LYS A 631 -5.62 -71.83 -34.42
CA LYS A 631 -6.47 -72.89 -33.84
C LYS A 631 -7.92 -72.79 -34.29
N GLY A 632 -8.23 -71.86 -35.20
CA GLY A 632 -9.57 -71.67 -35.73
C GLY A 632 -10.49 -70.93 -34.76
N THR A 633 -11.79 -71.16 -34.91
CA THR A 633 -12.81 -70.53 -34.06
C THR A 633 -12.92 -71.24 -32.72
N LEU A 634 -13.32 -70.49 -31.69
CA LEU A 634 -13.60 -71.03 -30.37
C LEU A 634 -14.73 -72.06 -30.43
N TYR A 635 -15.72 -71.87 -31.30
CA TYR A 635 -16.77 -72.85 -31.56
C TYR A 635 -16.19 -74.22 -31.96
N ASP A 636 -15.24 -74.25 -32.90
CA ASP A 636 -14.58 -75.49 -33.34
C ASP A 636 -13.78 -76.14 -32.20
N VAL A 637 -13.06 -75.32 -31.41
CA VAL A 637 -12.24 -75.81 -30.28
C VAL A 637 -13.11 -76.42 -29.16
N ILE A 638 -14.29 -75.85 -28.90
CA ILE A 638 -15.22 -76.36 -27.88
C ILE A 638 -15.86 -77.69 -28.31
N HIS A 639 -16.20 -77.82 -29.60
CA HIS A 639 -16.93 -78.98 -30.14
C HIS A 639 -16.03 -80.12 -30.64
N ASP A 640 -14.71 -79.93 -30.68
CA ASP A 640 -13.77 -81.00 -30.99
C ASP A 640 -13.80 -82.11 -29.91
N GLU A 641 -14.11 -83.33 -30.31
CA GLU A 641 -14.17 -84.48 -29.39
C GLU A 641 -12.79 -84.91 -28.87
N THR A 642 -11.71 -84.53 -29.55
CA THR A 642 -10.34 -84.88 -29.15
C THR A 642 -9.84 -84.06 -27.96
N THR A 643 -10.46 -82.92 -27.67
CA THR A 643 -10.11 -82.03 -26.55
C THR A 643 -10.90 -82.32 -25.27
N ARG A 644 -11.43 -83.55 -25.09
CA ARG A 644 -12.34 -83.93 -23.98
C ARG A 644 -11.81 -83.67 -22.55
N LEU A 645 -10.50 -83.44 -22.36
CA LEU A 645 -9.83 -83.26 -21.06
C LEU A 645 -9.48 -81.80 -20.71
N ILE A 646 -10.25 -80.81 -21.16
CA ILE A 646 -10.01 -79.41 -20.77
C ILE A 646 -10.43 -79.18 -19.31
N GLU A 647 -9.43 -78.95 -18.46
CA GLU A 647 -9.54 -78.56 -17.05
C GLU A 647 -10.32 -77.24 -16.87
N LEU A 648 -11.07 -77.10 -15.77
CA LEU A 648 -11.91 -75.92 -15.52
C LEU A 648 -11.10 -74.61 -15.52
N SER A 649 -9.87 -74.65 -15.03
CA SER A 649 -8.88 -73.55 -15.05
C SER A 649 -8.68 -72.98 -16.45
N PHE A 650 -8.51 -73.86 -17.45
CA PHE A 650 -8.34 -73.45 -18.85
C PHE A 650 -9.61 -72.82 -19.42
N ARG A 651 -10.80 -73.35 -19.11
CA ARG A 651 -12.07 -72.76 -19.56
C ARG A 651 -12.28 -71.35 -19.02
N ILE A 652 -11.95 -71.15 -17.74
CA ILE A 652 -11.99 -69.83 -17.11
C ILE A 652 -11.03 -68.87 -17.81
N SER A 653 -9.84 -69.33 -18.21
CA SER A 653 -8.89 -68.48 -18.95
C SER A 653 -9.44 -67.99 -20.30
N LEU A 654 -10.14 -68.85 -21.05
CA LEU A 654 -10.81 -68.47 -22.31
C LEU A 654 -11.89 -67.41 -22.07
N LEU A 655 -12.67 -67.55 -20.99
CA LEU A 655 -13.72 -66.60 -20.60
C LEU A 655 -13.15 -65.24 -20.19
N ILE A 656 -12.04 -65.24 -19.44
CA ILE A 656 -11.35 -64.03 -19.03
C ILE A 656 -10.81 -63.29 -20.25
N ASP A 657 -10.24 -64.01 -21.21
CA ASP A 657 -9.73 -63.42 -22.45
C ASP A 657 -10.85 -62.73 -23.24
N ILE A 658 -12.01 -63.38 -23.41
CA ILE A 658 -13.17 -62.76 -24.08
C ILE A 658 -13.66 -61.54 -23.30
N ALA A 659 -13.77 -61.64 -21.97
CA ALA A 659 -14.21 -60.51 -21.14
C ALA A 659 -13.26 -59.31 -21.24
N ARG A 660 -11.94 -59.54 -21.29
CA ARG A 660 -10.91 -58.50 -21.48
C ARG A 660 -11.01 -57.87 -22.86
N GLY A 661 -11.17 -58.67 -23.91
CA GLY A 661 -11.38 -58.20 -25.28
C GLY A 661 -12.65 -57.34 -25.39
N MET A 662 -13.75 -57.79 -24.80
CA MET A 662 -15.03 -57.08 -24.78
C MET A 662 -14.92 -55.74 -24.03
N LEU A 663 -14.29 -55.74 -22.84
CA LEU A 663 -14.06 -54.52 -22.06
C LEU A 663 -13.24 -53.49 -22.85
N TYR A 664 -12.17 -53.93 -23.51
CA TYR A 664 -11.35 -53.05 -24.34
C TYR A 664 -12.15 -52.47 -25.49
N LEU A 665 -12.94 -53.29 -26.19
CA LEU A 665 -13.78 -52.85 -27.30
C LEU A 665 -14.85 -51.85 -26.85
N HIS A 666 -15.48 -52.07 -25.69
CA HIS A 666 -16.48 -51.16 -25.09
C HIS A 666 -15.90 -49.79 -24.73
N SER A 667 -14.63 -49.77 -24.32
CA SER A 667 -13.90 -48.53 -24.04
C SER A 667 -13.50 -47.75 -25.29
N SER A 668 -13.44 -48.42 -26.45
CA SER A 668 -12.97 -47.85 -27.72
C SER A 668 -14.00 -46.95 -28.43
N SER A 669 -13.60 -46.41 -29.59
CA SER A 669 -14.48 -45.63 -30.49
C SER A 669 -15.62 -46.47 -31.11
N LEU A 670 -15.49 -47.80 -31.15
CA LEU A 670 -16.52 -48.69 -31.71
C LEU A 670 -17.68 -48.94 -30.72
N LYS A 671 -17.43 -48.81 -29.42
CA LYS A 671 -18.37 -48.91 -28.27
C LYS A 671 -19.05 -50.25 -28.02
N SER A 672 -19.30 -51.05 -29.04
CA SER A 672 -19.93 -52.37 -28.96
C SER A 672 -19.49 -53.23 -30.15
N HIS A 673 -19.50 -54.55 -29.99
CA HIS A 673 -19.21 -55.51 -31.05
C HIS A 673 -20.44 -55.68 -31.95
N GLY A 674 -21.58 -55.98 -31.34
CA GLY A 674 -22.90 -56.07 -31.96
C GLY A 674 -23.29 -57.44 -32.52
N THR A 675 -22.31 -58.25 -32.94
CA THR A 675 -22.51 -59.62 -33.45
C THR A 675 -21.64 -60.66 -32.72
N LEU A 676 -21.34 -60.45 -31.45
CA LEU A 676 -20.40 -61.32 -30.70
C LEU A 676 -20.94 -62.75 -30.63
N SER A 677 -20.12 -63.74 -31.01
CA SER A 677 -20.47 -65.17 -30.97
C SER A 677 -19.22 -66.02 -30.75
N SER A 678 -19.41 -67.32 -30.45
CA SER A 678 -18.29 -68.26 -30.34
C SER A 678 -17.57 -68.50 -31.68
N ILE A 679 -18.21 -68.17 -32.81
CA ILE A 679 -17.62 -68.22 -34.16
C ILE A 679 -16.69 -67.01 -34.38
N HIS A 680 -17.05 -65.85 -33.85
CA HIS A 680 -16.27 -64.62 -33.95
C HIS A 680 -15.16 -64.51 -32.89
N CYS A 681 -15.02 -65.49 -32.01
CA CYS A 681 -13.88 -65.61 -31.10
C CYS A 681 -12.86 -66.58 -31.71
N LEU A 682 -11.66 -66.11 -32.02
CA LEU A 682 -10.59 -66.93 -32.61
C LEU A 682 -9.55 -67.30 -31.56
N VAL A 683 -8.92 -68.47 -31.75
CA VAL A 683 -7.91 -68.98 -30.82
C VAL A 683 -6.52 -68.95 -31.46
N ASP A 684 -5.58 -68.26 -30.82
CA ASP A 684 -4.20 -68.15 -31.28
C ASP A 684 -3.37 -69.42 -30.97
N ASN A 685 -2.10 -69.44 -31.39
CA ASN A 685 -1.21 -70.58 -31.13
C ASN A 685 -0.90 -70.83 -29.65
N ARG A 686 -1.10 -69.83 -28.80
CA ARG A 686 -0.88 -69.89 -27.36
C ARG A 686 -2.16 -70.17 -26.59
N PHE A 687 -3.24 -70.56 -27.28
CA PHE A 687 -4.58 -70.77 -26.73
C PHE A 687 -5.18 -69.53 -26.06
N SER A 688 -4.78 -68.33 -26.46
CA SER A 688 -5.45 -67.09 -26.05
C SER A 688 -6.60 -66.76 -27.01
N VAL A 689 -7.71 -66.29 -26.46
CA VAL A 689 -8.89 -65.92 -27.25
C VAL A 689 -8.81 -64.48 -27.70
N LYS A 690 -9.06 -64.26 -29.00
CA LYS A 690 -9.11 -62.95 -29.64
C LYS A 690 -10.46 -62.73 -30.32
N ILE A 691 -11.11 -61.61 -30.03
CA ILE A 691 -12.38 -61.24 -30.66
C ILE A 691 -12.12 -60.70 -32.07
N SER A 692 -12.89 -61.16 -33.05
CA SER A 692 -12.77 -60.85 -34.49
C SER A 692 -14.08 -60.34 -35.08
N ASP A 693 -14.05 -59.84 -36.32
CA ASP A 693 -15.23 -59.35 -37.08
C ASP A 693 -16.02 -58.22 -36.39
N PHE A 694 -15.28 -57.29 -35.75
CA PHE A 694 -15.82 -56.06 -35.18
C PHE A 694 -15.68 -54.87 -36.14
N GLY A 695 -16.53 -53.86 -35.99
CA GLY A 695 -16.29 -52.51 -36.53
C GLY A 695 -16.68 -52.25 -37.99
N LEU A 696 -16.98 -53.26 -38.81
CA LEU A 696 -17.37 -53.12 -40.23
C LEU A 696 -18.88 -53.06 -40.46
N ARG A 697 -19.55 -52.20 -39.70
CA ARG A 697 -21.02 -52.06 -39.69
C ARG A 697 -21.58 -51.61 -41.04
N SER A 698 -20.83 -50.79 -41.78
CA SER A 698 -21.28 -50.26 -43.07
C SER A 698 -21.20 -51.27 -44.22
N LEU A 699 -20.37 -52.32 -44.12
CA LEU A 699 -20.25 -53.36 -45.13
C LEU A 699 -21.36 -54.42 -45.02
N ASP A 700 -21.89 -54.65 -43.82
CA ASP A 700 -23.03 -55.55 -43.62
C ASP A 700 -24.35 -54.97 -44.19
N CYS A 701 -24.44 -53.66 -44.45
CA CYS A 701 -25.57 -53.11 -45.21
C CYS A 701 -25.52 -53.43 -46.72
N PHE A 702 -24.35 -53.81 -47.26
CA PHE A 702 -24.22 -54.25 -48.65
C PHE A 702 -24.40 -55.77 -48.83
N SER A 703 -24.55 -56.52 -47.73
CA SER A 703 -24.67 -57.98 -47.76
C SER A 703 -26.10 -58.49 -47.96
N GLU A 704 -27.12 -57.61 -48.00
CA GLU A 704 -28.47 -58.01 -48.44
C GLU A 704 -28.48 -58.51 -49.89
N ASP A 705 -27.54 -58.04 -50.73
CA ASP A 705 -27.42 -58.44 -52.15
C ASP A 705 -26.44 -59.62 -52.38
N TYR A 706 -25.76 -60.11 -51.35
CA TYR A 706 -24.80 -61.22 -51.44
C TYR A 706 -25.18 -62.36 -50.49
N LYS A 707 -26.37 -62.92 -50.68
CA LYS A 707 -26.62 -64.31 -50.29
C LYS A 707 -25.80 -65.20 -51.21
N THR A 708 -24.68 -65.74 -50.71
CA THR A 708 -24.03 -66.87 -51.35
C THR A 708 -25.06 -67.97 -51.56
N GLN A 709 -25.06 -68.57 -52.75
CA GLN A 709 -26.06 -69.51 -53.26
C GLN A 709 -26.26 -70.78 -52.40
N ASP A 710 -25.46 -70.95 -51.33
CA ASP A 710 -25.45 -72.07 -50.39
C ASP A 710 -25.85 -71.71 -48.95
N ASP A 711 -26.18 -70.45 -48.64
CA ASP A 711 -26.68 -70.09 -47.30
C ASP A 711 -28.16 -70.47 -47.15
N THR A 712 -28.37 -71.70 -46.69
CA THR A 712 -29.70 -72.17 -46.28
C THR A 712 -30.30 -71.22 -45.23
N GLU A 713 -31.62 -71.02 -45.26
CA GLU A 713 -32.37 -70.25 -44.25
C GLU A 713 -32.00 -70.68 -42.81
N TYR A 714 -31.68 -71.97 -42.62
CA TYR A 714 -31.19 -72.53 -41.38
C TYR A 714 -29.90 -71.87 -40.83
N SER A 715 -28.94 -71.53 -41.69
CA SER A 715 -27.68 -70.87 -41.32
C SER A 715 -27.91 -69.46 -40.75
N TYR A 716 -28.82 -68.71 -41.38
CA TYR A 716 -29.21 -67.37 -40.95
C TYR A 716 -29.83 -67.38 -39.53
N TRP A 717 -30.82 -68.24 -39.29
CA TRP A 717 -31.44 -68.37 -37.97
C TRP A 717 -30.47 -68.89 -36.90
N LYS A 718 -29.52 -69.76 -37.27
CA LYS A 718 -28.50 -70.28 -36.35
C LYS A 718 -27.55 -69.17 -35.86
N ASN A 719 -27.17 -68.22 -36.72
CA ASN A 719 -26.28 -67.12 -36.34
C ASN A 719 -26.91 -66.12 -35.35
N LEU A 720 -28.25 -66.10 -35.24
CA LEU A 720 -28.97 -65.24 -34.31
C LEU A 720 -29.08 -65.79 -32.89
N LEU A 721 -28.62 -67.03 -32.63
CA LEU A 721 -28.73 -67.67 -31.31
C LEU A 721 -27.96 -66.92 -30.20
N TRP A 722 -26.88 -66.22 -30.56
CA TRP A 722 -26.11 -65.41 -29.62
C TRP A 722 -26.66 -63.99 -29.42
N THR A 723 -27.63 -63.60 -30.24
CA THR A 723 -28.14 -62.23 -30.27
C THR A 723 -29.17 -62.02 -29.17
N ALA A 724 -29.02 -60.92 -28.42
CA ALA A 724 -29.92 -60.59 -27.33
C ALA A 724 -31.36 -60.36 -27.82
N PRO A 725 -32.38 -60.82 -27.07
CA PRO A 725 -33.78 -60.78 -27.51
C PRO A 725 -34.30 -59.36 -27.78
N GLU A 726 -33.76 -58.35 -27.09
CA GLU A 726 -34.07 -56.94 -27.33
C GLU A 726 -33.56 -56.44 -28.68
N LEU A 727 -32.42 -56.95 -29.15
CA LEU A 727 -31.85 -56.63 -30.46
C LEU A 727 -32.61 -57.35 -31.59
N LEU A 728 -33.20 -58.51 -31.31
CA LEU A 728 -34.03 -59.26 -32.26
C LEU A 728 -35.43 -58.63 -32.44
N ARG A 729 -35.95 -57.94 -31.44
CA ARG A 729 -37.28 -57.30 -31.48
C ARG A 729 -37.27 -55.92 -32.11
N ASP A 730 -36.15 -55.21 -32.06
CA ASP A 730 -36.03 -53.84 -32.58
C ASP A 730 -35.13 -53.81 -33.81
N THR A 731 -35.76 -53.68 -34.99
CA THR A 731 -35.07 -53.62 -36.27
C THR A 731 -34.15 -52.40 -36.41
N ASN A 732 -34.40 -51.31 -35.65
CA ASN A 732 -33.60 -50.09 -35.72
C ASN A 732 -32.34 -50.16 -34.82
N ILE A 733 -32.35 -50.97 -33.76
CA ILE A 733 -31.21 -51.11 -32.82
C ILE A 733 -30.18 -52.12 -33.36
N SER A 734 -30.62 -53.06 -34.21
CA SER A 734 -29.80 -54.13 -34.81
C SER A 734 -28.48 -53.65 -35.44
N GLN A 735 -28.47 -52.49 -36.10
CA GLN A 735 -27.35 -52.04 -36.94
C GLN A 735 -26.10 -51.58 -36.17
N ARG A 736 -26.20 -51.34 -34.85
CA ARG A 736 -25.05 -50.92 -34.04
C ARG A 736 -24.73 -51.87 -32.89
N GLY A 737 -25.70 -52.67 -32.44
CA GLY A 737 -25.56 -53.48 -31.23
C GLY A 737 -25.33 -52.61 -29.98
N THR A 738 -25.57 -53.17 -28.80
CA THR A 738 -25.40 -52.47 -27.53
C THR A 738 -24.39 -53.19 -26.66
N GLN A 739 -23.77 -52.47 -25.72
CA GLN A 739 -22.87 -53.09 -24.73
C GLN A 739 -23.60 -54.17 -23.92
N ALA A 740 -24.86 -53.91 -23.55
CA ALA A 740 -25.71 -54.90 -22.87
C ALA A 740 -25.97 -56.14 -23.75
N GLY A 741 -26.15 -55.95 -25.06
CA GLY A 741 -26.28 -57.04 -26.01
C GLY A 741 -25.03 -57.92 -26.09
N ASP A 742 -23.84 -57.32 -26.13
CA ASP A 742 -22.57 -58.07 -26.10
C ASP A 742 -22.43 -58.89 -24.79
N VAL A 743 -22.89 -58.35 -23.65
CA VAL A 743 -22.89 -59.09 -22.37
C VAL A 743 -23.84 -60.29 -22.41
N TYR A 744 -24.99 -60.16 -23.05
CA TYR A 744 -25.90 -61.30 -23.27
C TYR A 744 -25.22 -62.37 -24.14
N SER A 745 -24.62 -61.97 -25.27
CA SER A 745 -23.89 -62.89 -26.14
C SER A 745 -22.75 -63.60 -25.41
N PHE A 746 -22.02 -62.88 -24.56
CA PHE A 746 -20.98 -63.46 -23.70
C PHE A 746 -21.54 -64.52 -22.73
N ALA A 747 -22.74 -64.32 -22.17
CA ALA A 747 -23.39 -65.31 -21.31
C ALA A 747 -23.74 -66.60 -22.07
N ILE A 748 -24.16 -66.50 -23.33
CA ILE A 748 -24.41 -67.67 -24.20
C ILE A 748 -23.10 -68.41 -24.51
N ILE A 749 -22.02 -67.68 -24.83
CA ILE A 749 -20.70 -68.28 -25.04
C ILE A 749 -20.18 -68.95 -23.77
N MET A 750 -20.43 -68.35 -22.59
CA MET A 750 -20.11 -68.96 -21.30
C MET A 750 -20.86 -70.28 -21.10
N HIS A 751 -22.15 -70.33 -21.44
CA HIS A 751 -22.93 -71.55 -21.43
C HIS A 751 -22.32 -72.62 -22.35
N GLU A 752 -21.92 -72.28 -23.58
CA GLU A 752 -21.24 -73.21 -24.51
C GLU A 752 -19.91 -73.73 -23.97
N ILE A 753 -19.06 -72.86 -23.39
CA ILE A 753 -17.78 -73.28 -22.83
C ILE A 753 -17.99 -74.25 -21.64
N VAL A 754 -18.96 -73.98 -20.79
CA VAL A 754 -19.25 -74.80 -19.60
C VAL A 754 -19.85 -76.14 -20.01
N THR A 755 -20.88 -76.13 -20.86
CA THR A 755 -21.64 -77.33 -21.27
C THR A 755 -20.95 -78.13 -22.37
N ARG A 756 -20.11 -77.49 -23.19
CA ARG A 756 -19.50 -78.04 -24.42
C ARG A 756 -20.53 -78.58 -25.42
N LYS A 757 -21.68 -77.92 -25.48
CA LYS A 757 -22.80 -78.24 -26.35
C LYS A 757 -23.24 -76.95 -27.07
N GLU A 758 -24.09 -77.10 -28.07
CA GLU A 758 -24.65 -75.96 -28.80
C GLU A 758 -25.40 -74.97 -27.88
N PRO A 759 -25.56 -73.69 -28.29
CA PRO A 759 -26.33 -72.70 -27.54
C PRO A 759 -27.68 -73.24 -27.07
N PHE A 760 -28.07 -72.93 -25.83
CA PHE A 760 -29.32 -73.35 -25.19
C PHE A 760 -29.52 -74.87 -25.01
N HIS A 761 -28.46 -75.67 -25.00
CA HIS A 761 -28.57 -77.09 -24.64
C HIS A 761 -29.04 -77.30 -23.18
N LEU A 762 -30.14 -78.04 -22.98
CA LEU A 762 -30.81 -78.25 -21.68
C LEU A 762 -30.53 -79.63 -21.03
N GLY A 763 -29.57 -80.41 -21.55
CA GLY A 763 -29.21 -81.74 -21.04
C GLY A 763 -29.79 -82.92 -21.85
N ASP A 764 -29.18 -84.10 -21.70
CA ASP A 764 -29.60 -85.32 -22.42
C ASP A 764 -30.98 -85.80 -21.91
N GLY A 765 -32.03 -85.55 -22.70
CA GLY A 765 -33.42 -85.95 -22.38
C GLY A 765 -34.50 -84.94 -22.81
N ASN A 766 -34.13 -83.68 -23.06
CA ASN A 766 -35.03 -82.63 -23.53
C ASN A 766 -34.65 -82.22 -24.96
N ASN A 767 -35.17 -82.94 -25.97
CA ASN A 767 -34.99 -82.58 -27.38
C ASN A 767 -35.91 -81.41 -27.77
N LEU A 768 -35.47 -80.19 -27.49
CA LEU A 768 -35.87 -79.01 -28.26
C LEU A 768 -34.83 -78.79 -29.38
N THR A 769 -34.71 -79.74 -30.29
CA THR A 769 -34.13 -79.45 -31.61
C THR A 769 -34.98 -78.34 -32.22
N VAL A 770 -34.34 -77.28 -32.74
CA VAL A 770 -35.00 -76.24 -33.53
C VAL A 770 -35.72 -76.90 -34.71
N ARG A 771 -36.99 -77.25 -34.53
CA ARG A 771 -37.88 -77.73 -35.59
C ARG A 771 -38.26 -76.51 -36.42
N GLY A 772 -37.48 -76.25 -37.46
CA GLY A 772 -38.02 -75.55 -38.63
C GLY A 772 -39.18 -76.38 -39.17
N LYS A 773 -40.40 -75.86 -39.09
CA LYS A 773 -41.47 -76.28 -39.99
C LYS A 773 -41.37 -75.38 -41.22
N TYR A 774 -41.19 -76.06 -42.36
CA TYR A 774 -41.30 -75.65 -43.76
C TYR A 774 -41.92 -74.30 -44.06
#